data_AF-A0A967DIW1-F1
#
_entry.id   AF-A0A967DIW1-F1
#
_cell.length_a   1.000
_cell.length_b   1.000
_cell.length_c   1.000
_cell.angle_alpha   90.00
_cell.angle_beta   90.00
_cell.angle_gamma   90.00
#
_symmetry.space_group_name_H-M   'P 1'
#
loop_
_entity.id
_entity.type
_entity.pdbx_description
1 polymer ?
#
loop_
_entity_poly.entity_id
_entity_poly.type
_entity_poly.pdbx_seq_one_letter_code
_entity_poly.pdbx_strand_id
1 'polypeptide(L)'
;MKRSARLQQTFFVIFLLSAGSVSAFSQVVISQIYGGGGNTGATYRNDFIELFNRGNAAVNLNGYSVQYASATGASWAVTTLTNVNLQPGQYYLVQQAAGAGGTTNLPTADRVGTIAMSGSAGKVLLSTSTTALAVACPTGGAVIDLVGYGSGANCSETSPMASLSNTTAGVRTTAGCTDNGNNSTDFTATTVNPRNTATALNPCSGGGGSTNPGITVSASVNPVLPGNATTLTATNTAGTTPTSVSFTNTCNLAAIGGTNPTTLPVSYNVPSNATPGTYSISCTVTDDQSRTGTYSLSLVLSSPPPTARKIYEITGSGTASPLVGTQVTTSGVVTGVRSSTGSSKGFYLESISSDRDADSNTSEGLLVFIGSSTLPACAVVGNLVEIQGTVADFVPSTAPVGSVPLTELTATSNCTVLSTPGTGSLPSAITISGSTFDASGSATQARKYLGMRVGMTNAAVVGPSTGTVTETSATSSVGFNFFVTGSGVSRPFHAQTGILATRRPSDAANTVPSWNGNPELLRIDASALVGGSNVAVATGSTVSFINGIMDYDTSAGQYKVVCGTGDIGTLSPSSPTLAATPIAAPLSSDLLVVDANIERFFNTASNGGDVVLTQTAYDGRLNKLSLAVRNVMRMPDIIALQEVEGPTSGSSFPVLQDIVNKINADASSASQGSPNYGYCGGITNDPGKIAPAVIFRQDRVSQLECSQYGTASIYTLPYTTTPTTNTLNDRPPVVFRGRATAPGSDSSMDVRVVVNHLRSLNGIDEPGTGNGDRVRTKRGEQAKYLANLVSGNLGSEQNVNWSLTENLIVAGDMNAFDVNDGYGDTVSCIAGSPAPASQIYWTQAQLNASSPCAARANLALTNLTTTDPAQRYSYSYAGIAQRIDHVLVNSKLNARVRDFTYVRNNADFPEGPTYRSDFNRPERYSDHDAPAVYLKMPIEVTSRSRVNASAVALNRSTGRYNGTITVTNTGTTTLAGPIYVFFTLSGTVTLPDFPQANGLPYATINIPAGLAPGTTSASVAISFANPTNARISYTTKRYAVNF
;
A
#
# COMPACT_ATOMS: atom_id res chain seq x y z
N MET A 1 65.01 60.44 68.56
CA MET A 1 63.61 60.84 68.85
C MET A 1 62.70 59.65 68.60
N LYS A 2 61.95 59.22 69.65
CA LYS A 2 60.66 58.47 69.74
C LYS A 2 60.19 57.62 68.53
N ARG A 3 59.62 56.41 68.64
CA ARG A 3 59.20 55.49 69.73
C ARG A 3 58.74 54.16 69.04
N SER A 4 58.72 53.06 69.81
CA SER A 4 57.78 51.90 69.77
C SER A 4 58.30 50.50 69.35
N ALA A 5 58.40 49.67 70.40
CA ALA A 5 58.05 48.24 70.61
C ALA A 5 58.63 47.09 69.74
N ARG A 6 59.15 46.08 70.46
CA ARG A 6 60.01 44.95 70.06
C ARG A 6 59.25 43.62 70.03
N LEU A 7 59.71 42.67 69.20
CA LEU A 7 59.87 41.26 69.57
C LEU A 7 61.02 40.62 68.76
N GLN A 8 61.80 39.76 69.41
CA GLN A 8 63.16 39.35 69.04
C GLN A 8 63.24 38.32 67.89
N GLN A 9 64.29 38.47 67.07
CA GLN A 9 64.73 37.55 66.01
C GLN A 9 65.99 36.78 66.43
N THR A 10 66.08 35.54 65.95
CA THR A 10 67.30 34.71 65.93
C THR A 10 67.68 34.44 64.47
N PHE A 11 68.98 34.48 64.16
CA PHE A 11 69.56 34.56 62.82
C PHE A 11 70.10 33.23 62.26
N PHE A 12 70.14 33.22 60.92
CA PHE A 12 70.54 32.24 59.90
C PHE A 12 71.99 31.73 59.91
N VAL A 13 72.22 30.47 59.48
CA VAL A 13 73.36 30.01 58.64
C VAL A 13 72.91 28.83 57.74
N ILE A 14 73.39 28.82 56.48
CA ILE A 14 73.09 27.91 55.36
C ILE A 14 74.17 26.82 55.24
N PHE A 15 73.76 25.56 55.00
CA PHE A 15 74.54 24.55 54.27
C PHE A 15 73.59 23.68 53.44
N LEU A 16 73.81 23.64 52.12
CA LEU A 16 73.09 22.83 51.14
C LEU A 16 73.43 21.34 51.31
N LEU A 17 72.42 20.50 51.53
CA LEU A 17 72.45 19.07 51.20
C LEU A 17 71.27 18.78 50.26
N SER A 18 71.61 18.18 49.13
CA SER A 18 70.74 17.65 48.09
C SER A 18 69.77 16.62 48.65
N ALA A 19 68.51 17.01 48.85
CA ALA A 19 67.39 16.09 48.94
C ALA A 19 67.13 15.54 47.52
N GLY A 20 67.49 14.28 47.27
CA GLY A 20 67.03 13.57 46.10
C GLY A 20 65.51 13.48 46.13
N SER A 21 64.85 14.13 45.17
CA SER A 21 63.44 13.94 44.88
C SER A 21 63.21 12.49 44.45
N VAL A 22 62.71 11.65 45.36
CA VAL A 22 62.12 10.36 44.99
C VAL A 22 60.81 10.70 44.28
N SER A 23 60.77 10.49 42.96
CA SER A 23 59.54 10.61 42.17
C SER A 23 58.47 9.69 42.78
N ALA A 24 57.34 10.26 43.22
CA ALA A 24 56.20 9.48 43.69
C ALA A 24 55.53 8.83 42.48
N PHE A 25 55.95 7.61 42.13
CA PHE A 25 55.30 6.82 41.09
C PHE A 25 53.84 6.52 41.48
N SER A 26 52.94 6.41 40.50
CA SER A 26 51.52 6.18 40.74
C SER A 26 51.26 4.80 41.36
N GLN A 27 50.28 4.74 42.27
CA GLN A 27 49.87 3.48 42.92
C GLN A 27 49.08 2.58 41.96
N VAL A 28 48.31 3.18 41.05
CA VAL A 28 47.56 2.44 40.02
C VAL A 28 48.19 2.74 38.66
N VAL A 29 48.54 1.67 37.96
CA VAL A 29 49.17 1.70 36.64
C VAL A 29 48.34 0.90 35.64
N ILE A 30 48.47 1.21 34.36
CA ILE A 30 48.01 0.38 33.25
C ILE A 30 48.88 -0.87 33.21
N SER A 31 48.30 -2.07 33.37
CA SER A 31 49.03 -3.33 33.37
C SER A 31 48.97 -4.08 32.05
N GLN A 32 47.94 -3.83 31.24
CA GLN A 32 47.82 -4.48 29.94
C GLN A 32 47.02 -3.66 28.92
N ILE A 33 47.44 -3.69 27.65
CA ILE A 33 46.78 -2.99 26.54
C ILE A 33 46.63 -3.94 25.36
N TYR A 34 45.41 -4.05 24.84
CA TYR A 34 45.12 -4.86 23.66
C TYR A 34 44.08 -4.19 22.76
N GLY A 35 44.48 -3.84 21.53
CA GLY A 35 43.62 -3.24 20.50
C GLY A 35 43.34 -4.15 19.30
N GLY A 36 43.55 -5.45 19.46
CA GLY A 36 43.39 -6.45 18.39
C GLY A 36 42.01 -7.09 18.31
N GLY A 37 41.08 -6.70 19.19
CA GLY A 37 39.83 -7.39 19.45
C GLY A 37 38.95 -7.55 18.21
N GLY A 38 38.62 -8.79 17.89
CA GLY A 38 37.75 -9.11 16.76
C GLY A 38 38.32 -8.76 15.37
N ASN A 39 39.60 -8.44 15.26
CA ASN A 39 40.30 -8.37 13.98
C ASN A 39 40.62 -9.77 13.44
N THR A 40 40.94 -9.89 12.15
CA THR A 40 41.35 -11.17 11.54
C THR A 40 42.56 -11.77 12.26
N GLY A 41 42.42 -13.00 12.74
CA GLY A 41 43.45 -13.72 13.50
C GLY A 41 43.44 -13.47 15.01
N ALA A 42 42.55 -12.63 15.53
CA ALA A 42 42.41 -12.38 16.96
C ALA A 42 41.75 -13.55 17.69
N THR A 43 42.20 -13.84 18.93
CA THR A 43 41.54 -14.81 19.81
C THR A 43 40.33 -14.20 20.50
N TYR A 44 40.47 -12.99 21.03
CA TYR A 44 39.41 -12.28 21.75
C TYR A 44 38.58 -11.39 20.83
N ARG A 45 37.29 -11.26 21.14
CA ARG A 45 36.34 -10.45 20.35
C ARG A 45 36.45 -8.95 20.58
N ASN A 46 36.98 -8.54 21.73
CA ASN A 46 36.98 -7.16 22.21
C ASN A 46 38.40 -6.64 22.50
N ASP A 47 38.58 -5.35 22.26
CA ASP A 47 39.70 -4.57 22.79
C ASP A 47 39.59 -4.46 24.32
N PHE A 48 40.69 -4.20 25.01
CA PHE A 48 40.66 -3.88 26.44
C PHE A 48 41.86 -3.09 26.94
N ILE A 49 41.65 -2.47 28.10
CA ILE A 49 42.68 -1.84 28.93
C ILE A 49 42.57 -2.45 30.33
N GLU A 50 43.68 -2.90 30.89
CA GLU A 50 43.77 -3.48 32.23
C GLU A 50 44.57 -2.54 33.15
N LEU A 51 44.09 -2.34 34.38
CA LEU A 51 44.78 -1.59 35.42
C LEU A 51 45.25 -2.52 36.54
N PHE A 52 46.26 -2.08 37.30
CA PHE A 52 46.80 -2.80 38.43
C PHE A 52 47.21 -1.84 39.55
N ASN A 53 46.86 -2.18 40.80
CA ASN A 53 47.34 -1.43 41.96
C ASN A 53 48.65 -2.05 42.47
N ARG A 54 49.78 -1.39 42.18
CA ARG A 54 51.11 -1.78 42.65
C ARG A 54 51.48 -1.20 44.02
N GLY A 55 50.62 -0.34 44.57
CA GLY A 55 50.78 0.26 45.89
C GLY A 55 50.50 -0.73 47.03
N ASN A 56 50.68 -0.25 48.26
CA ASN A 56 50.40 -0.99 49.49
C ASN A 56 49.08 -0.55 50.16
N ALA A 57 48.29 0.30 49.52
CA ALA A 57 46.98 0.76 50.00
C ALA A 57 45.93 0.67 48.89
N ALA A 58 44.65 0.50 49.26
CA ALA A 58 43.55 0.49 48.32
C ALA A 58 43.34 1.89 47.70
N VAL A 59 43.04 1.94 46.40
CA VAL A 59 42.80 3.19 45.66
C VAL A 59 41.37 3.21 45.14
N ASN A 60 40.62 4.27 45.47
CA ASN A 60 39.29 4.48 44.91
C ASN A 60 39.40 5.02 43.47
N LEU A 61 38.79 4.33 42.51
CA LEU A 61 38.76 4.72 41.09
C LEU A 61 37.62 5.68 40.73
N ASN A 62 36.82 6.12 41.71
CA ASN A 62 35.74 7.07 41.48
C ASN A 62 36.27 8.38 40.89
N GLY A 63 35.64 8.84 39.80
CA GLY A 63 36.07 10.02 39.05
C GLY A 63 37.25 9.78 38.10
N TYR A 64 37.82 8.56 38.07
CA TYR A 64 38.90 8.24 37.13
C TYR A 64 38.34 7.82 35.77
N SER A 65 39.17 7.90 34.73
CA SER A 65 38.88 7.36 33.40
C SER A 65 40.11 6.70 32.77
N VAL A 66 39.88 5.72 31.90
CA VAL A 66 40.87 5.36 30.88
C VAL A 66 40.52 6.09 29.59
N GLN A 67 41.54 6.63 28.94
CA GLN A 67 41.39 7.35 27.69
C GLN A 67 42.33 6.82 26.62
N TYR A 68 41.93 6.92 25.36
CA TYR A 68 42.71 6.44 24.23
C TYR A 68 42.73 7.45 23.07
N ALA A 69 43.89 7.56 22.42
CA ALA A 69 44.07 8.30 21.18
C ALA A 69 44.91 7.47 20.20
N SER A 70 44.77 7.73 18.90
CA SER A 70 45.66 7.15 17.89
C SER A 70 47.12 7.59 18.10
N ALA A 71 48.07 6.88 17.49
CA ALA A 71 49.51 7.09 17.67
C ALA A 71 49.93 8.57 17.58
N THR A 72 49.37 9.34 16.64
CA THR A 72 49.65 10.78 16.46
C THR A 72 48.49 11.71 16.84
N GLY A 73 47.32 11.17 17.20
CA GLY A 73 46.11 11.95 17.48
C GLY A 73 46.18 12.79 18.77
N ALA A 74 45.41 13.87 18.80
CA ALA A 74 45.26 14.80 19.92
C ALA A 74 43.86 14.79 20.58
N SER A 75 42.91 14.04 20.00
CA SER A 75 41.57 13.82 20.55
C SER A 75 41.51 12.48 21.26
N TRP A 76 41.05 12.48 22.51
CA TRP A 76 41.01 11.30 23.36
C TRP A 76 39.58 10.80 23.57
N ALA A 77 39.34 9.53 23.28
CA ALA A 77 38.10 8.83 23.62
C ALA A 77 38.15 8.39 25.10
N VAL A 78 37.02 8.44 25.80
CA VAL A 78 36.97 8.27 27.27
C VAL A 78 36.06 7.12 27.68
N THR A 79 36.54 6.27 28.59
CA THR A 79 35.71 5.35 29.38
C THR A 79 35.87 5.68 30.85
N THR A 80 34.81 6.17 31.49
CA THR A 80 34.81 6.44 32.94
C THR A 80 34.87 5.13 33.73
N LEU A 81 35.62 5.11 34.83
CA LEU A 81 35.76 3.93 35.67
C LEU A 81 34.60 3.82 36.67
N THR A 82 34.43 2.65 37.27
CA THR A 82 33.42 2.46 38.33
C THR A 82 33.96 2.95 39.67
N ASN A 83 33.07 3.31 40.59
CA ASN A 83 33.43 3.61 41.98
C ASN A 83 33.77 2.30 42.70
N VAL A 84 35.04 1.90 42.63
CA VAL A 84 35.59 0.70 43.26
C VAL A 84 36.89 1.03 44.00
N ASN A 85 37.12 0.38 45.14
CA ASN A 85 38.40 0.41 45.85
C ASN A 85 39.29 -0.74 45.35
N LEU A 86 40.22 -0.43 44.45
CA LEU A 86 41.17 -1.40 43.91
C LEU A 86 42.22 -1.75 44.97
N GLN A 87 42.25 -3.01 45.43
CA GLN A 87 43.15 -3.45 46.50
C GLN A 87 44.61 -3.57 46.04
N PRO A 88 45.60 -3.51 46.95
CA PRO A 88 46.99 -3.85 46.63
C PRO A 88 47.11 -5.19 45.90
N GLY A 89 47.78 -5.20 44.75
CA GLY A 89 47.94 -6.38 43.92
C GLY A 89 46.73 -6.76 43.07
N GLN A 90 45.65 -5.98 43.05
CA GLN A 90 44.44 -6.30 42.30
C GLN A 90 44.47 -5.73 40.87
N TYR A 91 43.88 -6.46 39.93
CA TYR A 91 43.67 -6.05 38.54
C TYR A 91 42.27 -5.47 38.32
N TYR A 92 42.09 -4.65 37.30
CA TYR A 92 40.79 -4.10 36.89
C TYR A 92 40.68 -4.07 35.36
N LEU A 93 39.73 -4.80 34.79
CA LEU A 93 39.56 -4.98 33.36
C LEU A 93 38.50 -4.04 32.78
N VAL A 94 38.90 -3.22 31.81
CA VAL A 94 38.00 -2.37 31.03
C VAL A 94 37.86 -2.96 29.63
N GLN A 95 36.73 -3.60 29.36
CA GLN A 95 36.36 -4.01 28.01
C GLN A 95 36.15 -2.77 27.15
N GLN A 96 36.54 -2.85 25.89
CA GLN A 96 36.36 -1.81 24.88
C GLN A 96 35.61 -2.37 23.65
N ALA A 97 35.71 -1.73 22.49
CA ALA A 97 34.90 -2.09 21.32
C ALA A 97 35.09 -3.55 20.88
N ALA A 98 34.03 -4.12 20.29
CA ALA A 98 34.07 -5.43 19.66
C ALA A 98 34.37 -5.29 18.16
N GLY A 99 35.19 -6.18 17.62
CA GLY A 99 35.34 -6.38 16.17
C GLY A 99 34.40 -7.44 15.61
N ALA A 100 34.52 -7.73 14.31
CA ALA A 100 33.66 -8.70 13.60
C ALA A 100 34.08 -10.17 13.77
N GLY A 101 35.32 -10.43 14.22
CA GLY A 101 35.91 -11.75 14.43
C GLY A 101 36.14 -12.11 15.90
N GLY A 102 37.12 -12.98 16.15
CA GLY A 102 37.41 -13.53 17.48
C GLY A 102 36.43 -14.63 17.90
N THR A 103 36.92 -15.62 18.65
CA THR A 103 36.09 -16.76 19.08
C THR A 103 35.84 -16.79 20.58
N THR A 104 36.59 -15.98 21.35
CA THR A 104 36.59 -16.02 22.81
C THR A 104 36.17 -14.67 23.39
N ASN A 105 35.22 -14.69 24.32
CA ASN A 105 34.86 -13.48 25.08
C ASN A 105 35.96 -13.19 26.12
N LEU A 106 36.12 -11.92 26.50
CA LEU A 106 36.95 -11.57 27.66
C LEU A 106 36.37 -12.23 28.93
N PRO A 107 37.20 -12.47 29.97
CA PRO A 107 36.68 -12.62 31.33
C PRO A 107 35.74 -11.47 31.66
N THR A 108 34.79 -11.67 32.57
CA THR A 108 33.81 -10.65 32.95
C THR A 108 34.50 -9.33 33.26
N ALA A 109 34.31 -8.31 32.43
CA ALA A 109 34.97 -7.04 32.60
C ALA A 109 34.41 -6.29 33.81
N ASP A 110 35.28 -5.59 34.54
CA ASP A 110 34.89 -4.74 35.67
C ASP A 110 34.22 -3.45 35.17
N ARG A 111 34.51 -3.05 33.93
CA ARG A 111 33.78 -2.00 33.21
C ARG A 111 33.70 -2.30 31.72
N VAL A 112 32.53 -2.03 31.13
CA VAL A 112 32.35 -2.02 29.68
C VAL A 112 32.44 -0.59 29.16
N GLY A 113 33.34 -0.38 28.22
CA GLY A 113 33.47 0.77 27.33
C GLY A 113 33.31 0.35 25.87
N THR A 114 33.37 1.34 24.98
CA THR A 114 33.12 1.14 23.54
C THR A 114 34.20 1.78 22.66
N ILE A 115 35.38 2.06 23.21
CA ILE A 115 36.46 2.70 22.45
C ILE A 115 37.04 1.70 21.46
N ALA A 116 37.11 2.05 20.18
CA ALA A 116 37.84 1.25 19.20
C ALA A 116 39.34 1.60 19.28
N MET A 117 40.18 0.59 19.49
CA MET A 117 41.63 0.76 19.65
C MET A 117 42.38 0.16 18.46
N SER A 118 43.59 0.66 18.20
CA SER A 118 44.45 0.14 17.14
C SER A 118 45.22 -1.07 17.63
N GLY A 119 45.22 -2.15 16.85
CA GLY A 119 45.96 -3.38 17.15
C GLY A 119 47.47 -3.28 16.99
N SER A 120 47.99 -2.19 16.40
CA SER A 120 49.42 -2.06 16.06
C SER A 120 50.13 -0.87 16.73
N ALA A 121 49.49 0.30 16.78
CA ALA A 121 50.06 1.51 17.38
C ALA A 121 49.00 2.49 17.89
N GLY A 122 49.20 3.05 19.09
CA GLY A 122 48.24 3.92 19.78
C GLY A 122 48.78 4.46 21.10
N LYS A 123 47.91 5.16 21.85
CA LYS A 123 48.25 5.74 23.16
C LYS A 123 47.08 5.57 24.12
N VAL A 124 47.37 5.13 25.34
CA VAL A 124 46.39 4.96 26.43
C VAL A 124 46.84 5.78 27.63
N LEU A 125 45.89 6.41 28.32
CA LEU A 125 46.16 7.14 29.56
C LEU A 125 45.15 6.75 30.65
N LEU A 126 45.60 6.73 31.90
CA LEU A 126 44.78 6.65 33.10
C LEU A 126 44.71 8.05 33.72
N SER A 127 43.50 8.58 33.90
CA SER A 127 43.29 9.96 34.33
C SER A 127 42.47 10.08 35.61
N THR A 128 42.75 11.09 36.44
CA THR A 128 41.88 11.53 37.54
C THR A 128 40.65 12.34 37.08
N SER A 129 40.53 12.61 35.77
CA SER A 129 39.43 13.36 35.17
C SER A 129 38.57 12.46 34.29
N THR A 130 37.26 12.67 34.29
CA THR A 130 36.32 12.05 33.34
C THR A 130 36.14 12.86 32.06
N THR A 131 36.74 14.05 31.97
CA THR A 131 36.71 14.89 30.77
C THR A 131 37.85 14.49 29.83
N ALA A 132 37.54 14.36 28.54
CA ALA A 132 38.54 14.07 27.52
C ALA A 132 39.64 15.13 27.50
N LEU A 133 40.90 14.70 27.52
CA LEU A 133 42.02 15.60 27.28
C LEU A 133 42.08 15.97 25.80
N ALA A 134 42.59 17.16 25.47
CA ALA A 134 42.52 17.73 24.12
C ALA A 134 43.90 18.17 23.58
N VAL A 135 44.96 17.49 24.00
CA VAL A 135 46.35 17.74 23.56
C VAL A 135 47.01 16.43 23.11
N ALA A 136 47.98 16.51 22.19
CA ALA A 136 48.67 15.35 21.63
C ALA A 136 49.44 14.53 22.68
N CYS A 137 50.06 15.22 23.65
CA CYS A 137 50.75 14.59 24.77
C CYS A 137 50.37 15.28 26.09
N PRO A 138 49.36 14.77 26.81
CA PRO A 138 48.94 15.36 28.07
C PRO A 138 50.01 15.24 29.16
N THR A 139 50.21 16.32 29.91
CA THR A 139 51.11 16.37 31.08
C THR A 139 50.38 17.04 32.26
N GLY A 140 50.87 16.85 33.49
CA GLY A 140 50.32 17.47 34.71
C GLY A 140 49.45 16.53 35.55
N GLY A 141 48.91 17.06 36.67
CA GLY A 141 48.30 16.25 37.75
C GLY A 141 47.00 15.51 37.40
N ALA A 142 46.49 15.65 36.18
CA ALA A 142 45.36 14.88 35.68
C ALA A 142 45.76 13.51 35.10
N VAL A 143 47.05 13.30 34.81
CA VAL A 143 47.61 12.06 34.25
C VAL A 143 48.19 11.21 35.38
N ILE A 144 47.68 9.99 35.55
CA ILE A 144 48.14 9.02 36.56
C ILE A 144 49.16 8.05 35.96
N ASP A 145 48.90 7.57 34.75
CA ASP A 145 49.78 6.70 33.97
C ASP A 145 49.50 6.92 32.48
N LEU A 146 50.52 6.80 31.63
CA LEU A 146 50.42 7.01 30.19
C LEU A 146 51.29 5.99 29.45
N VAL A 147 50.72 5.33 28.45
CA VAL A 147 51.42 4.31 27.68
C VAL A 147 51.26 4.59 26.18
N GLY A 148 52.37 4.87 25.52
CA GLY A 148 52.48 4.86 24.06
C GLY A 148 52.95 3.49 23.56
N TYR A 149 52.33 2.96 22.51
CA TYR A 149 52.74 1.69 21.90
C TYR A 149 52.81 1.78 20.37
N GLY A 150 53.78 1.06 19.80
CA GLY A 150 53.98 0.94 18.37
C GLY A 150 54.68 2.12 17.69
N SER A 151 55.09 1.89 16.45
CA SER A 151 55.82 2.89 15.65
C SER A 151 54.99 4.15 15.42
N GLY A 152 55.55 5.31 15.75
CA GLY A 152 54.93 6.61 15.50
C GLY A 152 54.03 7.12 16.63
N ALA A 153 53.96 6.45 17.78
CA ALA A 153 53.33 7.01 18.98
C ALA A 153 54.07 8.29 19.41
N ASN A 154 53.43 9.44 19.29
CA ASN A 154 54.03 10.75 19.56
C ASN A 154 53.88 11.22 21.02
N CYS A 155 53.38 10.33 21.89
CA CYS A 155 53.36 10.54 23.33
C CYS A 155 53.48 9.19 24.04
N SER A 156 54.33 9.18 25.04
CA SER A 156 54.71 8.08 25.93
C SER A 156 55.33 8.74 27.17
N GLU A 157 55.65 7.98 28.20
CA GLU A 157 56.42 8.53 29.32
C GLU A 157 57.83 8.96 28.87
N THR A 158 58.73 7.99 28.68
CA THR A 158 60.10 8.23 28.17
C THR A 158 60.26 7.77 26.71
N SER A 159 59.81 6.56 26.39
CA SER A 159 59.84 6.01 25.03
C SER A 159 58.69 5.01 24.86
N PRO A 160 58.01 4.95 23.70
CA PRO A 160 56.89 4.04 23.51
C PRO A 160 57.36 2.58 23.53
N MET A 161 56.46 1.67 23.94
CA MET A 161 56.70 0.25 23.85
C MET A 161 56.63 -0.27 22.41
N ALA A 162 57.06 -1.52 22.20
CA ALA A 162 57.04 -2.17 20.88
C ALA A 162 55.64 -2.20 20.22
N SER A 163 55.59 -2.38 18.90
CA SER A 163 54.33 -2.57 18.17
C SER A 163 53.60 -3.84 18.61
N LEU A 164 52.27 -3.75 18.64
CA LEU A 164 51.38 -4.87 18.93
C LEU A 164 50.86 -5.51 17.63
N SER A 165 50.07 -6.58 17.79
CA SER A 165 49.42 -7.32 16.72
C SER A 165 48.07 -7.84 17.19
N ASN A 166 47.27 -8.41 16.28
CA ASN A 166 45.98 -9.02 16.62
C ASN A 166 46.10 -10.19 17.62
N THR A 167 47.30 -10.74 17.86
CA THR A 167 47.52 -11.87 18.78
C THR A 167 48.37 -11.51 20.01
N THR A 168 48.78 -10.25 20.17
CA THR A 168 49.67 -9.84 21.26
C THR A 168 49.15 -8.60 21.99
N ALA A 169 49.23 -8.61 23.31
CA ALA A 169 48.98 -7.45 24.17
C ALA A 169 50.30 -6.86 24.67
N GLY A 170 50.30 -5.56 24.97
CA GLY A 170 51.38 -4.95 25.73
C GLY A 170 51.17 -5.26 27.20
N VAL A 171 52.08 -6.02 27.82
CA VAL A 171 51.97 -6.46 29.21
C VAL A 171 53.07 -5.81 30.05
N ARG A 172 52.67 -5.12 31.13
CA ARG A 172 53.60 -4.51 32.08
C ARG A 172 54.36 -5.60 32.84
N THR A 173 55.69 -5.48 32.91
CA THR A 173 56.60 -6.46 33.48
C THR A 173 56.37 -6.68 34.98
N THR A 174 56.86 -7.82 35.50
CA THR A 174 56.66 -8.24 36.90
C THR A 174 55.17 -8.25 37.28
N ALA A 175 54.33 -8.67 36.33
CA ALA A 175 52.87 -8.73 36.47
C ALA A 175 52.22 -7.41 36.93
N GLY A 176 52.79 -6.26 36.56
CA GLY A 176 52.30 -4.92 36.90
C GLY A 176 53.08 -4.22 38.02
N CYS A 177 54.01 -4.91 38.69
CA CYS A 177 54.75 -4.33 39.81
C CYS A 177 55.87 -3.37 39.40
N THR A 178 56.34 -3.42 38.15
CA THR A 178 57.42 -2.57 37.66
C THR A 178 56.87 -1.39 36.86
N ASP A 179 57.24 -0.19 37.27
CA ASP A 179 56.96 1.07 36.58
C ASP A 179 58.12 2.02 36.89
N ASN A 180 58.97 2.24 35.90
CA ASN A 180 60.14 3.09 35.97
C ASN A 180 59.97 4.39 35.18
N GLY A 181 58.76 4.67 34.69
CA GLY A 181 58.43 5.84 33.87
C GLY A 181 58.96 5.72 32.43
N ASN A 182 59.17 4.50 31.93
CA ASN A 182 59.61 4.27 30.55
C ASN A 182 58.90 3.06 29.96
N ASN A 183 57.84 3.32 29.19
CA ASN A 183 57.02 2.29 28.55
C ASN A 183 57.84 1.25 27.76
N SER A 184 58.95 1.63 27.12
CA SER A 184 59.83 0.72 26.35
C SER A 184 60.51 -0.36 27.20
N THR A 185 60.70 -0.10 28.50
CA THR A 185 61.26 -1.07 29.46
C THR A 185 60.22 -1.65 30.40
N ASP A 186 59.10 -0.95 30.60
CA ASP A 186 58.04 -1.39 31.49
C ASP A 186 57.12 -2.41 30.83
N PHE A 187 56.99 -2.41 29.49
CA PHE A 187 56.08 -3.31 28.76
C PHE A 187 56.80 -4.26 27.81
N THR A 188 56.22 -5.45 27.68
CA THR A 188 56.61 -6.46 26.69
C THR A 188 55.41 -6.86 25.84
N ALA A 189 55.59 -7.03 24.53
CA ALA A 189 54.54 -7.54 23.64
C ALA A 189 54.50 -9.08 23.74
N THR A 190 53.44 -9.62 24.33
CA THR A 190 53.30 -11.07 24.57
C THR A 190 51.87 -11.55 24.31
N THR A 191 51.60 -12.85 24.48
CA THR A 191 50.26 -13.42 24.32
C THR A 191 49.23 -12.76 25.23
N VAL A 192 48.05 -12.48 24.68
CA VAL A 192 46.95 -11.80 25.38
C VAL A 192 46.45 -12.63 26.57
N ASN A 193 46.48 -12.05 27.78
CA ASN A 193 46.06 -12.71 29.01
C ASN A 193 45.33 -11.72 29.94
N PRO A 194 44.04 -11.43 29.70
CA PRO A 194 43.27 -10.41 30.42
C PRO A 194 42.90 -10.86 31.84
N ARG A 195 42.97 -9.95 32.81
CA ARG A 195 42.67 -10.17 34.23
C ARG A 195 41.74 -9.09 34.76
N ASN A 196 40.69 -9.51 35.47
CA ASN A 196 39.73 -8.64 36.14
C ASN A 196 39.92 -8.67 37.67
N THR A 197 39.06 -7.96 38.41
CA THR A 197 39.13 -7.91 39.88
C THR A 197 38.93 -9.26 40.58
N ALA A 198 38.43 -10.29 39.90
CA ALA A 198 38.31 -11.65 40.42
C ALA A 198 39.62 -12.46 40.32
N THR A 199 40.64 -11.92 39.64
CA THR A 199 41.96 -12.53 39.57
C THR A 199 42.62 -12.48 40.94
N ALA A 200 43.32 -13.56 41.31
CA ALA A 200 44.05 -13.64 42.57
C ALA A 200 44.98 -12.41 42.73
N LEU A 201 44.96 -11.81 43.93
CA LEU A 201 45.79 -10.64 44.24
C LEU A 201 47.26 -10.99 44.06
N ASN A 202 47.99 -10.12 43.36
CA ASN A 202 49.42 -10.21 43.12
C ASN A 202 50.14 -9.05 43.85
N PRO A 203 50.22 -9.06 45.19
CA PRO A 203 50.88 -7.99 45.93
C PRO A 203 52.37 -7.94 45.56
N CYS A 204 52.86 -6.75 45.20
CA CYS A 204 54.28 -6.56 44.93
C CYS A 204 55.09 -6.84 46.21
N SER A 205 56.18 -7.62 46.09
CA SER A 205 56.99 -8.06 47.22
C SER A 205 57.49 -6.87 48.04
N GLY A 206 56.84 -6.62 49.18
CA GLY A 206 57.10 -5.44 50.04
C GLY A 206 55.97 -4.99 50.97
N GLY A 207 54.76 -5.58 50.95
CA GLY A 207 53.66 -5.18 51.83
C GLY A 207 52.83 -6.34 52.36
N GLY A 208 53.25 -6.94 53.48
CA GLY A 208 52.42 -7.87 54.24
C GLY A 208 51.35 -7.13 55.04
N GLY A 209 50.11 -7.14 54.55
CA GLY A 209 48.91 -6.74 55.29
C GLY A 209 48.02 -7.95 55.57
N SER A 210 47.21 -7.90 56.64
CA SER A 210 46.20 -8.91 56.97
C SER A 210 45.31 -9.24 55.77
N THR A 211 45.14 -10.52 55.43
CA THR A 211 44.21 -10.98 54.39
C THR A 211 42.80 -11.12 54.97
N ASN A 212 41.81 -10.47 54.33
CA ASN A 212 40.40 -10.58 54.72
C ASN A 212 39.83 -11.97 54.39
N PRO A 213 38.79 -12.43 55.11
CA PRO A 213 38.06 -13.64 54.74
C PRO A 213 37.34 -13.45 53.40
N GLY A 214 37.19 -14.54 52.65
CA GLY A 214 36.44 -14.58 51.40
C GLY A 214 35.22 -15.51 51.46
N ILE A 215 34.29 -15.35 50.51
CA ILE A 215 33.09 -16.17 50.40
C ILE A 215 32.74 -16.36 48.92
N THR A 216 32.41 -17.59 48.54
CA THR A 216 31.74 -17.91 47.26
C THR A 216 30.29 -18.24 47.56
N VAL A 217 29.36 -17.47 46.99
CA VAL A 217 27.93 -17.68 47.17
C VAL A 217 27.35 -18.33 45.92
N SER A 218 26.53 -19.36 46.09
CA SER A 218 25.82 -20.05 45.02
C SER A 218 24.33 -20.12 45.33
N ALA A 219 23.52 -20.13 44.27
CA ALA A 219 22.09 -20.40 44.32
C ALA A 219 21.85 -21.80 43.76
N SER A 220 21.09 -22.62 44.48
CA SER A 220 20.71 -23.98 44.04
C SER A 220 19.82 -23.98 42.79
N VAL A 221 19.06 -22.92 42.56
CA VAL A 221 18.24 -22.70 41.36
C VAL A 221 18.51 -21.31 40.82
N ASN A 222 19.07 -21.22 39.61
CA ASN A 222 19.40 -19.99 38.89
C ASN A 222 19.51 -20.28 37.37
N PRO A 223 18.56 -19.84 36.53
CA PRO A 223 17.46 -18.92 36.83
C PRO A 223 16.36 -19.53 37.71
N VAL A 224 15.66 -18.69 38.49
CA VAL A 224 14.52 -19.06 39.34
C VAL A 224 13.26 -18.29 38.93
N LEU A 225 12.09 -18.91 38.98
CA LEU A 225 10.82 -18.24 38.73
C LEU A 225 10.37 -17.45 39.98
N PRO A 226 9.81 -16.24 39.84
CA PRO A 226 9.06 -15.59 40.91
C PRO A 226 8.00 -16.54 41.51
N GLY A 227 7.93 -16.62 42.84
CA GLY A 227 7.08 -17.56 43.57
C GLY A 227 7.76 -18.87 43.99
N ASN A 228 8.92 -19.20 43.41
CA ASN A 228 9.67 -20.41 43.77
C ASN A 228 10.79 -20.12 44.78
N ALA A 229 11.20 -21.18 45.47
CA ALA A 229 12.33 -21.14 46.41
C ALA A 229 13.67 -21.30 45.67
N THR A 230 14.69 -20.59 46.12
CA THR A 230 16.10 -20.90 45.82
C THR A 230 16.90 -20.89 47.12
N THR A 231 17.71 -21.92 47.33
CA THR A 231 18.62 -21.97 48.49
C THR A 231 19.93 -21.30 48.15
N LEU A 232 20.30 -20.29 48.93
CA LEU A 232 21.57 -19.58 48.86
C LEU A 232 22.56 -20.19 49.85
N THR A 233 23.69 -20.66 49.35
CA THR A 233 24.75 -21.27 50.16
C THR A 233 26.07 -20.53 49.99
N ALA A 234 26.90 -20.60 51.01
CA ALA A 234 28.18 -19.91 51.08
C ALA A 234 29.31 -20.88 51.38
N THR A 235 30.40 -20.77 50.64
CA THR A 235 31.66 -21.46 50.94
C THR A 235 32.70 -20.42 51.32
N ASN A 236 33.24 -20.50 52.54
CA ASN A 236 34.17 -19.51 53.07
C ASN A 236 35.62 -19.85 52.75
N THR A 237 36.42 -18.81 52.57
CA THR A 237 37.88 -18.86 52.48
C THR A 237 38.45 -18.09 53.67
N ALA A 238 39.29 -18.72 54.48
CA ALA A 238 39.88 -18.07 55.65
C ALA A 238 40.84 -16.94 55.23
N GLY A 239 40.81 -15.83 55.95
CA GLY A 239 41.96 -14.93 56.04
C GLY A 239 43.12 -15.70 56.69
N THR A 240 44.36 -15.30 56.43
CA THR A 240 45.58 -16.05 56.78
C THR A 240 46.53 -15.31 57.74
N THR A 241 46.24 -14.05 58.08
CA THR A 241 47.09 -13.25 58.99
C THR A 241 46.29 -12.26 59.86
N PRO A 242 45.82 -12.67 61.06
CA PRO A 242 45.80 -14.03 61.61
C PRO A 242 44.77 -14.92 60.90
N THR A 243 44.82 -16.24 61.09
CA THR A 243 43.92 -17.17 60.38
C THR A 243 42.47 -17.07 60.89
N SER A 244 41.47 -16.93 60.01
CA SER A 244 40.05 -16.97 60.40
C SER A 244 39.66 -18.38 60.86
N VAL A 245 38.93 -18.50 61.97
CA VAL A 245 38.41 -19.79 62.46
C VAL A 245 36.87 -19.86 62.50
N SER A 246 36.16 -18.73 62.39
CA SER A 246 34.70 -18.72 62.23
C SER A 246 34.21 -17.57 61.35
N PHE A 247 33.01 -17.69 60.79
CA PHE A 247 32.48 -16.76 59.79
C PHE A 247 30.98 -16.50 59.99
N THR A 248 30.57 -15.26 59.75
CA THR A 248 29.17 -14.84 59.60
C THR A 248 28.97 -14.37 58.17
N ASN A 249 28.09 -15.06 57.44
CA ASN A 249 27.80 -14.78 56.04
C ASN A 249 26.41 -14.18 55.91
N THR A 250 26.31 -13.01 55.29
CA THR A 250 25.02 -12.33 55.08
C THR A 250 24.86 -11.85 53.65
N CYS A 251 23.65 -11.84 53.09
CA CYS A 251 23.33 -11.22 51.80
C CYS A 251 22.20 -10.20 51.91
N ASN A 252 22.20 -9.21 51.02
CA ASN A 252 21.14 -8.24 50.84
C ASN A 252 20.17 -8.72 49.75
N LEU A 253 19.02 -9.26 50.18
CA LEU A 253 17.98 -9.75 49.26
C LEU A 253 16.92 -8.70 48.92
N ALA A 254 17.08 -7.44 49.34
CA ALA A 254 16.06 -6.40 49.17
C ALA A 254 15.68 -6.15 47.70
N ALA A 255 16.64 -6.26 46.78
CA ALA A 255 16.42 -6.08 45.35
C ALA A 255 15.45 -7.11 44.73
N ILE A 256 15.27 -8.25 45.39
CA ILE A 256 14.34 -9.32 44.98
C ILE A 256 13.21 -9.51 46.01
N GLY A 257 12.95 -8.50 46.84
CA GLY A 257 11.85 -8.46 47.81
C GLY A 257 12.11 -9.11 49.18
N GLY A 258 13.37 -9.41 49.49
CA GLY A 258 13.78 -10.08 50.73
C GLY A 258 14.35 -9.13 51.79
N THR A 259 14.83 -9.69 52.89
CA THR A 259 15.44 -8.94 54.00
C THR A 259 16.90 -8.58 53.76
N ASN A 260 17.37 -7.52 54.42
CA ASN A 260 18.77 -7.13 54.46
C ASN A 260 19.18 -6.75 55.90
N PRO A 261 20.19 -7.38 56.51
CA PRO A 261 20.94 -8.55 56.03
C PRO A 261 20.16 -9.87 56.21
N THR A 262 20.45 -10.87 55.39
CA THR A 262 19.96 -12.26 55.54
C THR A 262 21.14 -13.22 55.71
N THR A 263 21.19 -13.98 56.80
CA THR A 263 22.30 -14.90 57.11
C THR A 263 22.25 -16.19 56.27
N LEU A 264 23.40 -16.68 55.79
CA LEU A 264 23.53 -17.90 54.99
C LEU A 264 24.00 -19.13 55.81
N PRO A 265 23.62 -20.36 55.42
CA PRO A 265 22.75 -20.69 54.28
C PRO A 265 21.27 -20.37 54.56
N VAL A 266 20.53 -19.98 53.52
CA VAL A 266 19.09 -19.68 53.63
C VAL A 266 18.33 -20.21 52.43
N SER A 267 17.14 -20.76 52.67
CA SER A 267 16.17 -21.00 51.60
C SER A 267 15.29 -19.75 51.45
N TYR A 268 15.34 -19.11 50.28
CA TYR A 268 14.62 -17.88 50.01
C TYR A 268 13.50 -18.12 49.00
N ASN A 269 12.26 -17.81 49.40
CA ASN A 269 11.11 -17.79 48.49
C ASN A 269 11.06 -16.44 47.79
N VAL A 270 11.31 -16.42 46.48
CA VAL A 270 11.17 -15.21 45.68
C VAL A 270 9.70 -14.81 45.63
N PRO A 271 9.31 -13.57 45.94
CA PRO A 271 7.92 -13.12 45.82
C PRO A 271 7.38 -13.34 44.42
N SER A 272 6.11 -13.77 44.30
CA SER A 272 5.48 -14.05 43.00
C SER A 272 5.32 -12.81 42.12
N ASN A 273 5.37 -11.62 42.70
CA ASN A 273 5.32 -10.34 42.02
C ASN A 273 6.71 -9.75 41.71
N ALA A 274 7.80 -10.48 41.95
CA ALA A 274 9.13 -10.03 41.58
C ALA A 274 9.26 -9.94 40.05
N THR A 275 9.80 -8.83 39.54
CA THR A 275 9.97 -8.62 38.10
C THR A 275 11.03 -9.58 37.54
N PRO A 276 10.78 -10.26 36.41
CA PRO A 276 11.84 -11.00 35.72
C PRO A 276 13.01 -10.11 35.33
N GLY A 277 14.24 -10.61 35.46
CA GLY A 277 15.47 -9.87 35.20
C GLY A 277 16.69 -10.46 35.90
N THR A 278 17.86 -9.89 35.63
CA THR A 278 19.12 -10.29 36.29
C THR A 278 19.42 -9.34 37.44
N TYR A 279 19.63 -9.91 38.64
CA TYR A 279 19.86 -9.18 39.88
C TYR A 279 21.26 -9.47 40.44
N SER A 280 21.95 -8.44 40.89
CA SER A 280 23.22 -8.56 41.61
C SER A 280 22.96 -8.48 43.11
N ILE A 281 23.09 -9.60 43.80
CA ILE A 281 22.86 -9.76 45.24
C ILE A 281 24.18 -9.56 45.97
N SER A 282 24.31 -8.47 46.73
CA SER A 282 25.51 -8.19 47.52
C SER A 282 25.54 -9.07 48.78
N CYS A 283 26.67 -9.73 49.02
CA CYS A 283 26.90 -10.62 50.15
C CYS A 283 28.18 -10.25 50.88
N THR A 284 28.18 -10.37 52.21
CA THR A 284 29.30 -10.02 53.08
C THR A 284 29.65 -11.23 53.95
N VAL A 285 30.94 -11.53 54.04
CA VAL A 285 31.51 -12.43 55.04
C VAL A 285 32.21 -11.60 56.11
N THR A 286 31.97 -11.92 57.37
CA THR A 286 32.69 -11.35 58.53
C THR A 286 33.31 -12.49 59.32
N ASP A 287 34.60 -12.44 59.63
CA ASP A 287 35.23 -13.48 60.45
C ASP A 287 35.33 -13.12 61.95
N ASP A 288 35.86 -14.04 62.74
CA ASP A 288 36.14 -13.88 64.18
C ASP A 288 37.15 -12.78 64.52
N GLN A 289 37.91 -12.33 63.54
CA GLN A 289 38.85 -11.22 63.66
C GLN A 289 38.19 -9.88 63.30
N SER A 290 36.86 -9.86 63.11
CA SER A 290 36.07 -8.71 62.69
C SER A 290 36.47 -8.14 61.31
N ARG A 291 37.12 -8.96 60.47
CA ARG A 291 37.46 -8.59 59.09
C ARG A 291 36.29 -8.91 58.19
N THR A 292 36.04 -8.06 57.20
CA THR A 292 34.92 -8.22 56.27
C THR A 292 35.37 -8.33 54.82
N GLY A 293 34.66 -9.15 54.04
CA GLY A 293 34.79 -9.25 52.59
C GLY A 293 33.42 -9.14 51.93
N THR A 294 33.29 -8.41 50.82
CA THR A 294 32.02 -8.24 50.10
C THR A 294 32.11 -8.83 48.69
N TYR A 295 31.06 -9.54 48.29
CA TYR A 295 30.94 -10.32 47.07
C TYR A 295 29.57 -10.12 46.45
N SER A 296 29.39 -10.53 45.19
CA SER A 296 28.09 -10.47 44.52
C SER A 296 27.70 -11.82 43.93
N LEU A 297 26.44 -12.20 44.12
CA LEU A 297 25.78 -13.32 43.44
C LEU A 297 24.90 -12.75 42.32
N SER A 298 25.12 -13.20 41.08
CA SER A 298 24.19 -12.94 39.97
C SER A 298 23.04 -13.93 40.03
N LEU A 299 21.83 -13.48 40.37
CA LEU A 299 20.61 -14.27 40.39
C LEU A 299 19.68 -13.82 39.25
N VAL A 300 19.31 -14.73 38.37
CA VAL A 300 18.39 -14.48 37.25
C VAL A 300 16.98 -14.90 37.65
N LEU A 301 16.03 -13.96 37.60
CA LEU A 301 14.61 -14.24 37.69
C LEU A 301 14.05 -14.41 36.27
N SER A 302 13.59 -15.60 35.91
CA SER A 302 12.99 -15.84 34.58
C SER A 302 11.52 -15.44 34.55
N SER A 303 11.01 -15.09 33.37
CA SER A 303 9.56 -14.98 33.18
C SER A 303 8.93 -16.38 33.16
N PRO A 304 7.69 -16.55 33.68
CA PRO A 304 6.96 -17.79 33.44
C PRO A 304 6.81 -18.02 31.93
N PRO A 305 6.84 -19.29 31.47
CA PRO A 305 6.63 -19.59 30.06
C PRO A 305 5.25 -19.08 29.61
N PRO A 306 5.12 -18.61 28.35
CA PRO A 306 3.83 -18.18 27.82
C PRO A 306 2.81 -19.31 27.91
N THR A 307 1.56 -18.96 28.23
CA THR A 307 0.52 -19.97 28.39
C THR A 307 0.27 -20.68 27.06
N ALA A 308 0.16 -22.01 27.10
CA ALA A 308 -0.24 -22.79 25.94
C ALA A 308 -1.68 -22.45 25.53
N ARG A 309 -1.87 -22.18 24.24
CA ARG A 309 -3.16 -21.89 23.62
C ARG A 309 -3.29 -22.68 22.32
N LYS A 310 -4.46 -23.27 22.09
CA LYS A 310 -4.82 -23.84 20.79
C LYS A 310 -5.12 -22.70 19.80
N ILE A 311 -5.01 -22.99 18.51
CA ILE A 311 -5.13 -21.97 17.46
C ILE A 311 -6.53 -21.31 17.49
N TYR A 312 -7.60 -22.09 17.67
CA TYR A 312 -8.96 -21.57 17.77
C TYR A 312 -9.16 -20.59 18.96
N GLU A 313 -8.43 -20.77 20.07
CA GLU A 313 -8.45 -19.84 21.21
C GLU A 313 -7.76 -18.52 20.90
N ILE A 314 -6.74 -18.56 20.03
CA ILE A 314 -6.00 -17.38 19.57
C ILE A 314 -6.84 -16.60 18.57
N THR A 315 -7.46 -17.26 17.59
CA THR A 315 -8.24 -16.56 16.56
C THR A 315 -9.60 -16.11 17.08
N GLY A 316 -10.24 -16.92 17.92
CA GLY A 316 -11.63 -16.72 18.36
C GLY A 316 -12.65 -16.81 17.22
N SER A 317 -13.94 -16.63 17.56
CA SER A 317 -15.07 -16.63 16.62
C SER A 317 -15.50 -15.23 16.16
N GLY A 318 -14.90 -14.18 16.73
CA GLY A 318 -15.21 -12.78 16.43
C GLY A 318 -14.50 -12.23 15.19
N THR A 319 -14.58 -10.92 14.98
CA THR A 319 -13.83 -10.19 13.94
C THR A 319 -12.42 -9.76 14.38
N ALA A 320 -12.03 -10.04 15.62
CA ALA A 320 -10.74 -9.73 16.21
C ALA A 320 -10.38 -10.83 17.20
N SER A 321 -9.08 -11.02 17.43
CA SER A 321 -8.61 -11.99 18.42
C SER A 321 -8.98 -11.57 19.85
N PRO A 322 -9.44 -12.50 20.71
CA PRO A 322 -9.65 -12.22 22.12
C PRO A 322 -8.34 -12.10 22.92
N LEU A 323 -7.19 -12.41 22.31
CA LEU A 323 -5.88 -12.49 22.97
C LEU A 323 -4.86 -11.46 22.48
N VAL A 324 -5.27 -10.42 21.73
CA VAL A 324 -4.36 -9.38 21.22
C VAL A 324 -3.45 -8.83 22.34
N GLY A 325 -2.16 -8.72 22.04
CA GLY A 325 -1.12 -8.25 22.96
C GLY A 325 -0.62 -9.31 23.96
N THR A 326 -1.24 -10.50 24.00
CA THR A 326 -0.82 -11.60 24.87
C THR A 326 0.28 -12.42 24.20
N GLN A 327 1.31 -12.79 24.95
CA GLN A 327 2.30 -13.78 24.52
C GLN A 327 1.77 -15.18 24.79
N VAL A 328 1.83 -16.06 23.79
CA VAL A 328 1.29 -17.42 23.84
C VAL A 328 2.29 -18.43 23.31
N THR A 329 2.14 -19.68 23.74
CA THR A 329 2.78 -20.85 23.11
C THR A 329 1.69 -21.59 22.34
N THR A 330 1.92 -21.93 21.08
CA THR A 330 0.95 -22.70 20.28
C THR A 330 1.65 -23.71 19.38
N SER A 331 0.92 -24.74 18.95
CA SER A 331 1.43 -25.80 18.10
C SER A 331 0.52 -26.04 16.89
N GLY A 332 1.14 -26.39 15.76
CA GLY A 332 0.42 -26.70 14.53
C GLY A 332 1.34 -27.27 13.46
N VAL A 333 0.75 -27.84 12.41
CA VAL A 333 1.48 -28.29 11.23
C VAL A 333 1.76 -27.10 10.34
N VAL A 334 3.00 -26.93 9.89
CA VAL A 334 3.35 -25.93 8.89
C VAL A 334 2.73 -26.33 7.55
N THR A 335 1.72 -25.59 7.09
CA THR A 335 0.97 -25.92 5.87
C THR A 335 1.44 -25.16 4.64
N GLY A 336 2.08 -24.00 4.84
CA GLY A 336 2.65 -23.21 3.77
C GLY A 336 3.68 -22.23 4.30
N VAL A 337 4.70 -21.95 3.49
CA VAL A 337 5.73 -20.96 3.79
C VAL A 337 5.60 -19.84 2.77
N ARG A 338 5.48 -18.59 3.23
CA ARG A 338 5.39 -17.43 2.33
C ARG A 338 6.67 -17.28 1.53
N SER A 339 6.55 -16.93 0.25
CA SER A 339 7.69 -16.68 -0.62
C SER A 339 8.61 -15.61 -0.01
N SER A 340 9.93 -15.82 -0.10
CA SER A 340 10.95 -15.00 0.56
C SER A 340 11.19 -13.63 -0.10
N THR A 341 10.45 -13.30 -1.16
CA THR A 341 10.53 -12.02 -1.87
C THR A 341 9.73 -10.93 -1.14
N GLY A 342 10.43 -10.01 -0.45
CA GLY A 342 9.85 -8.82 0.18
C GLY A 342 9.88 -8.79 1.71
N SER A 343 9.21 -7.78 2.30
CA SER A 343 9.25 -7.44 3.74
C SER A 343 8.27 -8.23 4.63
N SER A 344 7.57 -9.23 4.09
CA SER A 344 6.44 -9.92 4.73
C SER A 344 6.64 -11.43 4.83
N LYS A 345 7.82 -11.88 5.26
CA LYS A 345 8.11 -13.31 5.45
C LYS A 345 7.25 -13.89 6.57
N GLY A 346 6.89 -15.16 6.43
CA GLY A 346 6.09 -15.88 7.41
C GLY A 346 5.76 -17.28 6.95
N PHE A 347 5.00 -18.00 7.77
CA PHE A 347 4.48 -19.33 7.44
C PHE A 347 3.14 -19.55 8.15
N TYR A 348 2.35 -20.48 7.65
CA TYR A 348 1.03 -20.80 8.19
C TYR A 348 1.11 -22.06 9.03
N LEU A 349 0.44 -22.03 10.18
CA LEU A 349 0.20 -23.18 11.05
C LEU A 349 -1.26 -23.58 10.96
N GLU A 350 -1.52 -24.88 10.96
CA GLU A 350 -2.88 -25.41 11.08
C GLU A 350 -2.95 -26.53 12.12
N SER A 351 -4.00 -26.54 12.95
CA SER A 351 -4.19 -27.53 14.02
C SER A 351 -4.28 -28.96 13.46
N ILE A 352 -3.61 -29.88 14.15
CA ILE A 352 -3.84 -31.32 13.99
C ILE A 352 -5.26 -31.68 14.44
N SER A 353 -5.80 -32.80 13.95
CA SER A 353 -7.19 -33.20 14.20
C SER A 353 -7.58 -33.29 15.67
N SER A 354 -6.67 -33.68 16.57
CA SER A 354 -6.94 -33.78 18.01
C SER A 354 -7.00 -32.42 18.73
N ASP A 355 -6.48 -31.37 18.10
CA ASP A 355 -6.39 -30.03 18.68
C ASP A 355 -7.50 -29.09 18.21
N ARG A 356 -8.38 -29.58 17.32
CA ARG A 356 -9.50 -28.81 16.78
C ARG A 356 -10.65 -28.75 17.76
N ASP A 357 -11.35 -27.63 17.78
CA ASP A 357 -12.62 -27.52 18.49
C ASP A 357 -13.79 -28.07 17.63
N ALA A 358 -15.02 -27.90 18.14
CA ALA A 358 -16.24 -28.25 17.41
C ALA A 358 -16.98 -27.02 16.85
N ASP A 359 -16.47 -25.81 17.05
CA ASP A 359 -17.12 -24.58 16.60
C ASP A 359 -16.71 -24.26 15.17
N SER A 360 -17.62 -24.46 14.22
CA SER A 360 -17.38 -24.14 12.81
C SER A 360 -17.13 -22.64 12.51
N ASN A 361 -17.23 -21.75 13.50
CA ASN A 361 -16.97 -20.31 13.36
C ASN A 361 -15.55 -19.89 13.81
N THR A 362 -14.78 -20.77 14.43
CA THR A 362 -13.37 -20.51 14.76
C THR A 362 -12.47 -21.03 13.65
N SER A 363 -11.31 -20.41 13.49
CA SER A 363 -10.29 -20.91 12.55
C SER A 363 -9.32 -21.84 13.27
N GLU A 364 -8.90 -22.89 12.56
CA GLU A 364 -7.80 -23.77 12.99
C GLU A 364 -6.47 -23.38 12.35
N GLY A 365 -6.46 -22.29 11.59
CA GLY A 365 -5.30 -21.75 10.89
C GLY A 365 -4.78 -20.46 11.51
N LEU A 366 -3.47 -20.26 11.46
CA LEU A 366 -2.81 -19.07 12.00
C LEU A 366 -1.60 -18.67 11.15
N LEU A 367 -1.53 -17.39 10.81
CA LEU A 367 -0.32 -16.82 10.23
C LEU A 367 0.72 -16.57 11.32
N VAL A 368 1.92 -17.11 11.13
CA VAL A 368 3.12 -16.73 11.88
C VAL A 368 3.90 -15.71 11.05
N PHE A 369 3.83 -14.44 11.46
CA PHE A 369 4.46 -13.32 10.78
C PHE A 369 5.87 -13.06 11.33
N ILE A 370 6.87 -13.13 10.44
CA ILE A 370 8.30 -12.98 10.76
C ILE A 370 8.84 -11.60 10.32
N GLY A 371 8.18 -10.95 9.35
CA GLY A 371 8.61 -9.65 8.81
C GLY A 371 9.82 -9.77 7.88
N SER A 372 10.86 -8.96 8.09
CA SER A 372 12.07 -8.96 7.25
C SER A 372 13.14 -9.96 7.69
N SER A 373 13.01 -10.50 8.91
CA SER A 373 13.94 -11.45 9.55
C SER A 373 14.08 -12.77 8.77
N THR A 374 15.13 -13.55 9.07
CA THR A 374 15.29 -14.90 8.53
C THR A 374 14.20 -15.82 9.07
N LEU A 375 13.59 -16.63 8.21
CA LEU A 375 12.62 -17.64 8.64
C LEU A 375 13.30 -18.63 9.62
N PRO A 376 12.62 -19.03 10.70
CA PRO A 376 13.17 -20.01 11.63
C PRO A 376 13.31 -21.38 10.94
N ALA A 377 14.33 -22.14 11.30
CA ALA A 377 14.63 -23.45 10.68
C ALA A 377 13.49 -24.49 10.83
N CYS A 378 12.61 -24.30 11.81
CA CYS A 378 11.42 -25.13 12.01
C CYS A 378 10.36 -24.96 10.90
N ALA A 379 10.37 -23.83 10.17
CA ALA A 379 9.35 -23.44 9.20
C ALA A 379 9.49 -24.20 7.87
N VAL A 380 9.29 -25.51 7.92
CA VAL A 380 9.32 -26.43 6.78
C VAL A 380 7.94 -27.08 6.67
N VAL A 381 7.34 -27.00 5.48
CA VAL A 381 6.00 -27.57 5.21
C VAL A 381 5.96 -29.05 5.60
N GLY A 382 4.96 -29.43 6.37
CA GLY A 382 4.76 -30.78 6.90
C GLY A 382 5.39 -31.03 8.27
N ASN A 383 6.16 -30.10 8.84
CA ASN A 383 6.59 -30.19 10.23
C ASN A 383 5.44 -29.85 11.18
N LEU A 384 5.29 -30.64 12.25
CA LEU A 384 4.53 -30.22 13.44
C LEU A 384 5.48 -29.44 14.34
N VAL A 385 5.14 -28.20 14.63
CA VAL A 385 6.01 -27.29 15.42
C VAL A 385 5.26 -26.73 16.61
N GLU A 386 6.02 -26.38 17.65
CA GLU A 386 5.57 -25.51 18.74
C GLU A 386 6.33 -24.19 18.64
N ILE A 387 5.64 -23.07 18.81
CA ILE A 387 6.23 -21.74 18.71
C ILE A 387 5.64 -20.78 19.73
N GLN A 388 6.47 -19.84 20.20
CA GLN A 388 6.05 -18.73 21.03
C GLN A 388 5.94 -17.45 20.20
N GLY A 389 4.94 -16.62 20.50
CA GLY A 389 4.77 -15.32 19.84
C GLY A 389 3.73 -14.46 20.54
N THR A 390 3.66 -13.19 20.14
CA THR A 390 2.64 -12.24 20.60
C THR A 390 1.52 -12.17 19.59
N VAL A 391 0.28 -12.38 20.07
CA VAL A 391 -0.91 -12.30 19.22
C VAL A 391 -1.15 -10.84 18.82
N ALA A 392 -1.33 -10.62 17.52
CA ALA A 392 -1.62 -9.32 16.95
C ALA A 392 -2.77 -9.40 15.95
N ASP A 393 -3.52 -8.31 15.85
CA ASP A 393 -4.50 -8.09 14.80
C ASP A 393 -3.98 -6.99 13.89
N PHE A 394 -3.55 -7.36 12.69
CA PHE A 394 -2.93 -6.45 11.75
C PHE A 394 -3.97 -5.70 10.92
N VAL A 395 -3.89 -4.36 10.95
CA VAL A 395 -4.58 -3.42 10.06
C VAL A 395 -3.56 -2.36 9.63
N PRO A 396 -3.38 -2.10 8.32
CA PRO A 396 -2.45 -1.07 7.86
C PRO A 396 -2.97 0.32 8.25
N SER A 397 -2.07 1.26 8.51
CA SER A 397 -2.42 2.64 8.90
C SER A 397 -3.17 3.42 7.81
N THR A 398 -3.15 2.94 6.56
CA THR A 398 -3.90 3.49 5.42
C THR A 398 -5.34 2.99 5.36
N ALA A 399 -5.73 1.98 6.14
CA ALA A 399 -7.10 1.52 6.20
C ALA A 399 -7.95 2.36 7.18
N PRO A 400 -9.25 2.54 6.90
CA PRO A 400 -10.21 3.11 7.86
C PRO A 400 -10.13 2.49 9.24
N VAL A 401 -10.28 3.33 10.28
CA VAL A 401 -10.53 2.84 11.65
C VAL A 401 -11.81 2.00 11.64
N GLY A 402 -11.76 0.79 12.20
CA GLY A 402 -12.86 -0.17 12.17
C GLY A 402 -12.75 -1.22 11.05
N SER A 403 -11.74 -1.13 10.18
CA SER A 403 -11.46 -2.18 9.19
C SER A 403 -11.19 -3.53 9.87
N VAL A 404 -11.64 -4.61 9.23
CA VAL A 404 -11.44 -5.98 9.74
C VAL A 404 -9.95 -6.32 9.75
N PRO A 405 -9.38 -6.82 10.87
CA PRO A 405 -7.98 -7.22 10.96
C PRO A 405 -7.70 -8.62 10.43
N LEU A 406 -6.42 -8.89 10.16
CA LEU A 406 -5.85 -10.24 10.04
C LEU A 406 -5.17 -10.62 11.36
N THR A 407 -5.62 -11.71 11.99
CA THR A 407 -4.99 -12.24 13.21
C THR A 407 -3.71 -13.00 12.87
N GLU A 408 -2.62 -12.67 13.55
CA GLU A 408 -1.29 -13.26 13.35
C GLU A 408 -0.49 -13.38 14.66
N LEU A 409 0.54 -14.24 14.66
CA LEU A 409 1.60 -14.23 15.67
C LEU A 409 2.78 -13.41 15.18
N THR A 410 3.26 -12.52 16.04
CA THR A 410 4.43 -11.66 15.81
C THR A 410 5.47 -11.86 16.92
N ALA A 411 6.62 -11.18 16.83
CA ALA A 411 7.68 -11.21 17.86
C ALA A 411 8.05 -12.65 18.29
N THR A 412 8.17 -13.54 17.32
CA THR A 412 8.23 -14.98 17.53
C THR A 412 9.56 -15.44 18.11
N SER A 413 9.54 -16.45 18.97
CA SER A 413 10.73 -17.09 19.56
C SER A 413 10.48 -18.58 19.83
N ASN A 414 11.53 -19.30 20.23
CA ASN A 414 11.43 -20.69 20.71
C ASN A 414 10.68 -21.64 19.76
N CYS A 415 10.88 -21.52 18.46
CA CYS A 415 10.27 -22.44 17.49
C CYS A 415 10.98 -23.80 17.52
N THR A 416 10.25 -24.85 17.92
CA THR A 416 10.76 -26.22 18.04
C THR A 416 9.97 -27.15 17.12
N VAL A 417 10.67 -28.12 16.52
CA VAL A 417 10.03 -29.17 15.70
C VAL A 417 9.65 -30.31 16.64
N LEU A 418 8.36 -30.57 16.78
CA LEU A 418 7.83 -31.69 17.57
C LEU A 418 7.88 -33.00 16.77
N SER A 419 7.59 -32.95 15.48
CA SER A 419 7.73 -34.09 14.56
C SER A 419 7.79 -33.65 13.09
N THR A 420 8.26 -34.55 12.21
CA THR A 420 8.39 -34.31 10.76
C THR A 420 7.60 -35.34 9.94
N PRO A 421 6.27 -35.40 10.04
CA PRO A 421 5.45 -36.39 9.34
C PRO A 421 5.45 -36.19 7.81
N GLY A 422 5.93 -35.03 7.33
CA GLY A 422 6.12 -34.73 5.91
C GLY A 422 4.83 -34.28 5.22
N THR A 423 4.93 -33.98 3.92
CA THR A 423 3.85 -33.38 3.13
C THR A 423 2.67 -34.32 2.86
N GLY A 424 2.84 -35.63 3.03
CA GLY A 424 1.75 -36.62 2.91
C GLY A 424 0.75 -36.62 4.08
N SER A 425 1.05 -35.87 5.15
CA SER A 425 0.26 -35.83 6.38
C SER A 425 -0.28 -34.42 6.71
N LEU A 426 -0.38 -33.55 5.70
CA LEU A 426 -0.96 -32.22 5.91
C LEU A 426 -2.45 -32.33 6.29
N PRO A 427 -2.96 -31.42 7.14
CA PRO A 427 -4.40 -31.32 7.41
C PRO A 427 -5.22 -31.28 6.12
N SER A 428 -6.37 -31.95 6.11
CA SER A 428 -7.25 -32.00 4.94
C SER A 428 -7.78 -30.61 4.60
N ALA A 429 -7.74 -30.27 3.31
CA ALA A 429 -8.24 -28.97 2.84
C ALA A 429 -9.76 -28.88 2.97
N ILE A 430 -10.26 -27.74 3.43
CA ILE A 430 -11.69 -27.43 3.43
C ILE A 430 -12.14 -27.21 1.98
N THR A 431 -13.21 -27.90 1.58
CA THR A 431 -13.78 -27.71 0.24
C THR A 431 -14.58 -26.41 0.15
N ILE A 432 -14.17 -25.54 -0.76
CA ILE A 432 -14.89 -24.34 -1.18
C ILE A 432 -15.62 -24.65 -2.48
N SER A 433 -16.93 -24.51 -2.46
CA SER A 433 -17.86 -24.79 -3.56
C SER A 433 -18.76 -23.59 -3.81
N GLY A 434 -19.61 -23.65 -4.84
CA GLY A 434 -20.52 -22.55 -5.16
C GLY A 434 -21.56 -22.22 -4.08
N SER A 435 -21.75 -23.09 -3.08
CA SER A 435 -22.66 -22.85 -1.94
C SER A 435 -21.92 -22.52 -0.64
N THR A 436 -20.58 -22.43 -0.66
CA THR A 436 -19.81 -22.20 0.57
C THR A 436 -19.98 -20.79 1.12
N PHE A 437 -20.18 -19.80 0.24
CA PHE A 437 -20.42 -18.41 0.60
C PHE A 437 -21.77 -17.95 0.03
N ASP A 438 -22.60 -17.37 0.88
CA ASP A 438 -23.84 -16.71 0.45
C ASP A 438 -23.48 -15.34 -0.13
N ALA A 439 -23.76 -15.14 -1.43
CA ALA A 439 -23.50 -13.89 -2.15
C ALA A 439 -24.28 -12.69 -1.57
N SER A 440 -25.36 -12.93 -0.82
CA SER A 440 -26.13 -11.91 -0.10
C SER A 440 -25.74 -11.77 1.38
N GLY A 441 -24.89 -12.68 1.87
CA GLY A 441 -24.50 -12.76 3.27
C GLY A 441 -23.41 -11.77 3.68
N SER A 442 -22.90 -11.94 4.91
CA SER A 442 -21.87 -11.09 5.49
C SER A 442 -20.57 -11.10 4.67
N ALA A 443 -19.89 -9.95 4.63
CA ALA A 443 -18.55 -9.82 4.06
C ALA A 443 -17.51 -10.68 4.79
N THR A 444 -17.76 -11.08 6.04
CA THR A 444 -16.80 -11.81 6.89
C THR A 444 -16.99 -13.33 6.88
N GLN A 445 -17.78 -13.90 5.97
CA GLN A 445 -18.07 -15.34 5.95
C GLN A 445 -16.83 -16.24 5.83
N ALA A 446 -15.78 -15.78 5.15
CA ALA A 446 -14.54 -16.51 4.96
C ALA A 446 -13.57 -16.45 6.15
N ARG A 447 -13.86 -15.66 7.19
CA ARG A 447 -12.95 -15.46 8.34
C ARG A 447 -12.64 -16.74 9.10
N LYS A 448 -13.63 -17.62 9.25
CA LYS A 448 -13.51 -18.92 9.91
C LYS A 448 -12.53 -19.89 9.24
N TYR A 449 -12.04 -19.56 8.04
CA TYR A 449 -11.07 -20.39 7.32
C TYR A 449 -9.66 -19.77 7.28
N LEU A 450 -9.43 -18.59 7.86
CA LEU A 450 -8.15 -17.88 7.74
C LEU A 450 -6.97 -18.71 8.25
N GLY A 451 -5.92 -18.81 7.43
CA GLY A 451 -4.74 -19.63 7.69
C GLY A 451 -4.92 -21.13 7.47
N MET A 452 -6.13 -21.59 7.17
CA MET A 452 -6.41 -23.00 6.91
C MET A 452 -6.23 -23.37 5.44
N ARG A 453 -5.90 -24.63 5.19
CA ARG A 453 -5.91 -25.19 3.84
C ARG A 453 -7.32 -25.24 3.28
N VAL A 454 -7.48 -24.74 2.06
CA VAL A 454 -8.74 -24.73 1.30
C VAL A 454 -8.53 -25.32 -0.10
N GLY A 455 -9.59 -25.91 -0.64
CA GLY A 455 -9.59 -26.57 -1.95
C GLY A 455 -10.84 -26.21 -2.76
N MET A 456 -10.67 -25.86 -4.02
CA MET A 456 -11.73 -25.64 -5.00
C MET A 456 -11.57 -26.63 -6.14
N THR A 457 -12.69 -27.11 -6.69
CA THR A 457 -12.70 -27.89 -7.93
C THR A 457 -13.50 -27.14 -8.99
N ASN A 458 -13.03 -27.18 -10.24
CA ASN A 458 -13.66 -26.51 -11.38
C ASN A 458 -14.00 -25.03 -11.11
N ALA A 459 -13.05 -24.28 -10.54
CA ALA A 459 -13.21 -22.86 -10.23
C ALA A 459 -13.39 -22.05 -11.52
N ALA A 460 -14.32 -21.10 -11.51
CA ALA A 460 -14.59 -20.23 -12.65
C ALA A 460 -13.79 -18.93 -12.53
N VAL A 461 -13.03 -18.57 -13.57
CA VAL A 461 -12.25 -17.34 -13.60
C VAL A 461 -13.17 -16.17 -13.98
N VAL A 462 -13.34 -15.24 -13.06
CA VAL A 462 -14.25 -14.09 -13.18
C VAL A 462 -13.52 -12.76 -13.34
N GLY A 463 -12.21 -12.75 -13.06
CA GLY A 463 -11.30 -11.65 -13.38
C GLY A 463 -9.98 -12.20 -13.91
N PRO A 464 -9.42 -11.57 -14.96
CA PRO A 464 -8.26 -12.11 -15.64
C PRO A 464 -7.00 -11.94 -14.77
N SER A 465 -5.88 -12.55 -15.21
CA SER A 465 -4.60 -12.35 -14.56
C SER A 465 -4.15 -10.89 -14.63
N THR A 466 -3.79 -10.33 -13.48
CA THR A 466 -3.16 -9.01 -13.37
C THR A 466 -1.74 -9.06 -13.91
N GLY A 467 -1.07 -7.92 -14.01
CA GLY A 467 0.30 -7.86 -14.49
C GLY A 467 0.97 -6.52 -14.24
N THR A 468 2.21 -6.39 -14.68
CA THR A 468 2.98 -5.14 -14.58
C THR A 468 3.10 -4.52 -15.96
N VAL A 469 2.62 -3.28 -16.10
CA VAL A 469 2.77 -2.49 -17.32
C VAL A 469 4.10 -1.75 -17.29
N THR A 470 4.87 -1.85 -18.37
CA THR A 470 6.01 -0.96 -18.64
C THR A 470 5.55 0.10 -19.63
N GLU A 471 5.08 1.24 -19.10
CA GLU A 471 4.42 2.29 -19.91
C GLU A 471 5.29 2.77 -21.08
N THR A 472 6.58 3.06 -20.85
CA THR A 472 7.53 3.55 -21.88
C THR A 472 7.60 2.68 -23.15
N SER A 473 7.46 1.36 -22.99
CA SER A 473 7.46 0.41 -24.12
C SER A 473 6.05 -0.06 -24.52
N ALA A 474 5.00 0.39 -23.82
CA ALA A 474 3.62 -0.07 -23.97
C ALA A 474 3.47 -1.60 -23.93
N THR A 475 4.29 -2.26 -23.12
CA THR A 475 4.27 -3.73 -22.93
C THR A 475 3.82 -4.10 -21.52
N SER A 476 3.38 -5.34 -21.30
CA SER A 476 3.18 -5.86 -19.95
C SER A 476 3.66 -7.30 -19.77
N SER A 477 3.93 -7.63 -18.50
CA SER A 477 4.22 -8.99 -18.02
C SER A 477 3.01 -9.57 -17.29
N VAL A 478 2.92 -10.90 -17.28
CA VAL A 478 1.92 -11.63 -16.50
C VAL A 478 2.29 -11.54 -15.03
N GLY A 479 1.30 -11.29 -14.18
CA GLY A 479 1.43 -11.26 -12.72
C GLY A 479 0.94 -12.54 -12.05
N PHE A 480 0.83 -12.44 -10.73
CA PHE A 480 0.52 -13.59 -9.87
C PHE A 480 -0.94 -13.68 -9.43
N ASN A 481 -1.73 -12.63 -9.66
CA ASN A 481 -3.10 -12.58 -9.18
C ASN A 481 -4.10 -12.81 -10.31
N PHE A 482 -5.13 -13.60 -10.04
CA PHE A 482 -6.36 -13.68 -10.85
C PHE A 482 -7.54 -13.95 -9.90
N PHE A 483 -8.77 -13.91 -10.39
CA PHE A 483 -9.95 -13.91 -9.51
C PHE A 483 -10.93 -14.99 -9.92
N VAL A 484 -11.43 -15.72 -8.93
CA VAL A 484 -12.31 -16.87 -9.14
C VAL A 484 -13.55 -16.82 -8.27
N THR A 485 -14.55 -17.57 -8.71
CA THR A 485 -15.67 -18.02 -7.87
C THR A 485 -15.72 -19.54 -7.88
N GLY A 486 -16.49 -20.11 -6.94
CA GLY A 486 -16.81 -21.54 -6.96
C GLY A 486 -17.56 -21.93 -8.24
N SER A 487 -17.46 -23.21 -8.63
CA SER A 487 -18.15 -23.71 -9.82
C SER A 487 -19.66 -23.42 -9.76
N GLY A 488 -20.24 -22.94 -10.87
CA GLY A 488 -21.66 -22.61 -10.98
C GLY A 488 -22.09 -21.27 -10.36
N VAL A 489 -21.17 -20.51 -9.76
CA VAL A 489 -21.45 -19.16 -9.25
C VAL A 489 -21.39 -18.16 -10.40
N SER A 490 -22.35 -17.24 -10.44
CA SER A 490 -22.37 -16.18 -11.44
C SER A 490 -21.27 -15.17 -11.19
N ARG A 491 -20.76 -14.54 -12.27
CA ARG A 491 -19.75 -13.48 -12.15
C ARG A 491 -20.25 -12.36 -11.21
N PRO A 492 -19.48 -11.95 -10.20
CA PRO A 492 -19.87 -10.85 -9.32
C PRO A 492 -19.76 -9.48 -9.99
N PHE A 493 -20.70 -8.59 -9.67
CA PHE A 493 -20.76 -7.21 -10.13
C PHE A 493 -20.84 -6.26 -8.93
N HIS A 494 -20.32 -5.04 -9.08
CA HIS A 494 -20.54 -4.00 -8.07
C HIS A 494 -21.94 -3.38 -8.22
N ALA A 495 -22.97 -4.09 -7.77
CA ALA A 495 -24.38 -3.68 -7.94
C ALA A 495 -25.08 -3.21 -6.65
N GLN A 496 -24.44 -3.35 -5.49
CA GLN A 496 -25.03 -2.95 -4.20
C GLN A 496 -24.55 -1.57 -3.78
N THR A 497 -25.41 -0.84 -3.06
CA THR A 497 -25.07 0.47 -2.49
C THR A 497 -24.20 0.34 -1.25
N GLY A 498 -23.27 1.27 -1.08
CA GLY A 498 -22.63 1.55 0.19
C GLY A 498 -21.16 1.15 0.29
N ILE A 499 -20.59 1.49 1.45
CA ILE A 499 -19.18 1.28 1.75
C ILE A 499 -18.91 -0.21 1.95
N LEU A 500 -17.79 -0.70 1.39
CA LEU A 500 -17.29 -2.05 1.63
C LEU A 500 -17.24 -2.36 3.13
N ALA A 501 -18.04 -3.34 3.57
CA ALA A 501 -18.26 -3.64 4.98
C ALA A 501 -16.97 -3.97 5.74
N THR A 502 -16.02 -4.65 5.10
CA THR A 502 -14.72 -5.01 5.70
C THR A 502 -13.77 -3.83 5.91
N ARG A 503 -14.03 -2.70 5.24
CA ARG A 503 -13.27 -1.44 5.37
C ARG A 503 -14.16 -0.26 5.75
N ARG A 504 -15.30 -0.52 6.41
CA ARG A 504 -16.22 0.54 6.80
C ARG A 504 -15.65 1.35 7.96
N PRO A 505 -15.58 2.70 7.87
CA PRO A 505 -15.19 3.55 8.99
C PRO A 505 -16.13 3.36 10.18
N SER A 506 -15.55 3.22 11.39
CA SER A 506 -16.32 2.99 12.63
C SER A 506 -17.25 4.14 13.02
N ASP A 507 -16.97 5.35 12.53
CA ASP A 507 -17.75 6.56 12.74
C ASP A 507 -18.79 6.83 11.64
N ALA A 508 -18.90 5.96 10.63
CA ALA A 508 -19.93 6.05 9.61
C ALA A 508 -21.31 5.70 10.18
N ALA A 509 -22.24 6.66 10.17
CA ALA A 509 -23.61 6.49 10.67
C ALA A 509 -24.34 5.30 10.02
N ASN A 510 -25.24 4.64 10.75
CA ASN A 510 -26.02 3.48 10.26
C ASN A 510 -26.88 3.77 9.02
N THR A 511 -27.19 5.04 8.74
CA THR A 511 -27.91 5.47 7.54
C THR A 511 -27.05 5.41 6.28
N VAL A 512 -25.72 5.43 6.41
CA VAL A 512 -24.80 5.23 5.28
C VAL A 512 -24.83 3.73 4.94
N PRO A 513 -25.22 3.33 3.73
CA PRO A 513 -25.34 1.93 3.37
C PRO A 513 -23.99 1.20 3.41
N SER A 514 -24.04 -0.13 3.44
CA SER A 514 -22.85 -0.98 3.40
C SER A 514 -23.02 -2.06 2.33
N TRP A 515 -21.95 -2.30 1.57
CA TRP A 515 -21.85 -3.35 0.57
C TRP A 515 -21.02 -4.51 1.14
N ASN A 516 -21.45 -5.74 0.89
CA ASN A 516 -20.81 -6.94 1.43
C ASN A 516 -19.51 -7.36 0.73
N GLY A 517 -19.08 -6.67 -0.33
CA GLY A 517 -17.81 -6.95 -1.00
C GLY A 517 -17.80 -8.17 -1.92
N ASN A 518 -18.97 -8.78 -2.21
CA ASN A 518 -19.10 -10.01 -2.99
C ASN A 518 -18.30 -11.18 -2.36
N PRO A 519 -18.74 -11.72 -1.21
CA PRO A 519 -17.99 -12.71 -0.43
C PRO A 519 -17.72 -14.04 -1.17
N GLU A 520 -18.43 -14.32 -2.25
CA GLU A 520 -18.23 -15.45 -3.16
C GLU A 520 -17.00 -15.31 -4.08
N LEU A 521 -16.44 -14.10 -4.19
CA LEU A 521 -15.24 -13.79 -4.97
C LEU A 521 -13.98 -14.05 -4.14
N LEU A 522 -13.05 -14.83 -4.68
CA LEU A 522 -11.74 -15.05 -4.09
C LEU A 522 -10.63 -14.60 -5.04
N ARG A 523 -9.69 -13.81 -4.52
CA ARG A 523 -8.42 -13.57 -5.21
C ARG A 523 -7.53 -14.79 -5.07
N ILE A 524 -6.92 -15.24 -6.16
CA ILE A 524 -5.88 -16.26 -6.15
C ILE A 524 -4.54 -15.56 -6.25
N ASP A 525 -3.65 -15.81 -5.29
CA ASP A 525 -2.30 -15.23 -5.22
C ASP A 525 -1.29 -16.37 -5.46
N ALA A 526 -0.92 -16.55 -6.73
CA ALA A 526 -0.22 -17.72 -7.25
C ALA A 526 1.27 -17.83 -6.89
N SER A 527 1.83 -16.81 -6.21
CA SER A 527 3.24 -16.80 -5.78
C SER A 527 3.45 -16.45 -4.31
N ALA A 528 2.37 -16.28 -3.56
CA ALA A 528 2.47 -15.95 -2.15
C ALA A 528 3.14 -17.07 -1.34
N LEU A 529 3.11 -18.33 -1.78
CA LEU A 529 3.88 -19.43 -1.19
C LEU A 529 5.11 -19.80 -2.02
N VAL A 530 6.12 -20.38 -1.36
CA VAL A 530 7.38 -20.80 -2.00
C VAL A 530 7.14 -21.67 -3.24
N GLY A 531 7.79 -21.31 -4.34
CA GLY A 531 7.77 -22.06 -5.60
C GLY A 531 6.56 -21.79 -6.51
N GLY A 532 5.66 -20.88 -6.12
CA GLY A 532 4.58 -20.42 -6.98
C GLY A 532 5.07 -19.69 -8.25
N SER A 533 4.20 -19.59 -9.24
CA SER A 533 4.51 -19.08 -10.58
C SER A 533 3.43 -18.17 -11.14
N ASN A 534 3.79 -17.36 -12.14
CA ASN A 534 2.83 -16.53 -12.87
C ASN A 534 1.81 -17.38 -13.61
N VAL A 535 0.56 -16.95 -13.61
CA VAL A 535 -0.56 -17.65 -14.25
C VAL A 535 -1.21 -16.71 -15.25
N ALA A 536 -1.07 -16.99 -16.54
CA ALA A 536 -1.72 -16.22 -17.60
C ALA A 536 -3.11 -16.79 -17.85
N VAL A 537 -4.16 -16.07 -17.47
CA VAL A 537 -5.53 -16.55 -17.58
C VAL A 537 -6.51 -15.43 -17.87
N ALA A 538 -7.52 -15.69 -18.70
CA ALA A 538 -8.53 -14.71 -19.06
C ALA A 538 -9.84 -14.95 -18.30
N THR A 539 -10.68 -13.92 -18.21
CA THR A 539 -12.06 -14.09 -17.74
C THR A 539 -12.79 -15.12 -18.59
N GLY A 540 -13.61 -15.97 -17.95
CA GLY A 540 -14.37 -17.04 -18.61
C GLY A 540 -13.62 -18.36 -18.72
N SER A 541 -12.32 -18.41 -18.40
CA SER A 541 -11.58 -19.66 -18.24
C SER A 541 -12.04 -20.45 -17.00
N THR A 542 -11.66 -21.72 -16.93
CA THR A 542 -11.84 -22.57 -15.74
C THR A 542 -10.51 -23.13 -15.25
N VAL A 543 -10.42 -23.40 -13.95
CA VAL A 543 -9.28 -24.06 -13.31
C VAL A 543 -9.77 -25.37 -12.69
N SER A 544 -9.19 -26.49 -13.11
CA SER A 544 -9.62 -27.84 -12.67
C SER A 544 -9.60 -28.02 -11.14
N PHE A 545 -8.57 -27.49 -10.47
CA PHE A 545 -8.55 -27.37 -9.01
C PHE A 545 -7.66 -26.21 -8.56
N ILE A 546 -7.93 -25.72 -7.35
CA ILE A 546 -7.05 -24.80 -6.62
C ILE A 546 -6.96 -25.31 -5.19
N ASN A 547 -5.77 -25.67 -4.73
CA ASN A 547 -5.48 -25.98 -3.35
C ASN A 547 -4.59 -24.87 -2.81
N GLY A 548 -4.85 -24.34 -1.63
CA GLY A 548 -4.01 -23.29 -1.07
C GLY A 548 -4.41 -22.98 0.35
N ILE A 549 -4.06 -21.79 0.82
CA ILE A 549 -4.37 -21.35 2.18
C ILE A 549 -5.24 -20.10 2.10
N MET A 550 -6.34 -20.07 2.85
CA MET A 550 -7.17 -18.87 2.95
C MET A 550 -6.41 -17.78 3.71
N ASP A 551 -6.39 -16.58 3.16
CA ASP A 551 -5.74 -15.40 3.73
C ASP A 551 -6.63 -14.17 3.47
N TYR A 552 -6.24 -13.04 4.03
CA TYR A 552 -6.99 -11.79 3.93
C TYR A 552 -6.06 -10.62 3.65
N ASP A 553 -6.37 -9.89 2.58
CA ASP A 553 -5.67 -8.65 2.24
C ASP A 553 -6.32 -7.49 2.99
N THR A 554 -5.70 -7.09 4.09
CA THR A 554 -6.16 -6.00 4.96
C THR A 554 -6.10 -4.63 4.27
N SER A 555 -5.32 -4.48 3.19
CA SER A 555 -5.25 -3.23 2.43
C SER A 555 -6.42 -3.10 1.46
N ALA A 556 -6.82 -4.22 0.83
CA ALA A 556 -7.95 -4.24 -0.12
C ALA A 556 -9.30 -4.57 0.55
N GLY A 557 -9.29 -5.18 1.73
CA GLY A 557 -10.50 -5.67 2.40
C GLY A 557 -11.07 -6.95 1.78
N GLN A 558 -10.23 -7.73 1.09
CA GLN A 558 -10.63 -8.88 0.28
C GLN A 558 -9.98 -10.18 0.76
N TYR A 559 -10.73 -11.29 0.70
CA TYR A 559 -10.19 -12.62 0.96
C TYR A 559 -9.45 -13.16 -0.26
N LYS A 560 -8.41 -13.94 0.01
CA LYS A 560 -7.56 -14.53 -1.02
C LYS A 560 -7.14 -15.96 -0.67
N VAL A 561 -6.81 -16.74 -1.69
CA VAL A 561 -6.15 -18.04 -1.53
C VAL A 561 -4.71 -17.88 -1.97
N VAL A 562 -3.77 -18.07 -1.04
CA VAL A 562 -2.34 -18.07 -1.35
C VAL A 562 -1.92 -19.47 -1.81
N CYS A 563 -1.19 -19.53 -2.92
CA CYS A 563 -0.79 -20.77 -3.58
C CYS A 563 0.72 -20.81 -3.81
N GLY A 564 1.26 -22.02 -3.95
CA GLY A 564 2.66 -22.31 -4.30
C GLY A 564 2.75 -23.35 -5.42
N THR A 565 3.83 -24.15 -5.40
CA THR A 565 4.05 -25.19 -6.42
C THR A 565 2.97 -26.28 -6.39
N GLY A 566 2.33 -26.54 -7.53
CA GLY A 566 1.39 -27.66 -7.69
C GLY A 566 -0.01 -27.43 -7.09
N ASP A 567 -0.24 -26.23 -6.55
CA ASP A 567 -1.48 -25.83 -5.92
C ASP A 567 -2.58 -25.45 -6.93
N ILE A 568 -2.19 -25.05 -8.15
CA ILE A 568 -3.10 -24.66 -9.23
C ILE A 568 -3.10 -25.76 -10.30
N GLY A 569 -4.28 -26.29 -10.60
CA GLY A 569 -4.48 -27.32 -11.61
C GLY A 569 -4.47 -26.79 -13.04
N THR A 570 -4.84 -27.66 -13.98
CA THR A 570 -4.95 -27.33 -15.40
C THR A 570 -5.96 -26.21 -15.66
N LEU A 571 -5.52 -25.20 -16.43
CA LEU A 571 -6.37 -24.15 -16.98
C LEU A 571 -7.06 -24.64 -18.26
N SER A 572 -8.32 -24.25 -18.45
CA SER A 572 -9.05 -24.45 -19.69
C SER A 572 -9.68 -23.13 -20.16
N PRO A 573 -9.24 -22.59 -21.32
CA PRO A 573 -8.08 -23.02 -22.13
C PRO A 573 -6.75 -22.91 -21.38
N SER A 574 -5.70 -23.63 -21.83
CA SER A 574 -4.37 -23.65 -21.20
C SER A 574 -3.60 -22.34 -21.31
N SER A 575 -4.03 -21.44 -22.19
CA SER A 575 -3.54 -20.09 -22.36
C SER A 575 -4.70 -19.17 -22.75
N PRO A 576 -4.58 -17.84 -22.57
CA PRO A 576 -5.63 -16.90 -22.97
C PRO A 576 -5.91 -16.96 -24.48
N THR A 577 -7.18 -17.14 -24.86
CA THR A 577 -7.63 -17.19 -26.28
C THR A 577 -8.80 -16.27 -26.58
N LEU A 578 -9.04 -15.23 -25.77
CA LEU A 578 -10.10 -14.26 -26.01
C LEU A 578 -9.83 -13.48 -27.31
N ALA A 579 -10.91 -13.03 -27.94
CA ALA A 579 -10.89 -12.16 -29.10
C ALA A 579 -11.89 -11.02 -28.91
N ALA A 580 -11.58 -9.85 -29.47
CA ALA A 580 -12.51 -8.73 -29.48
C ALA A 580 -13.86 -9.12 -30.08
N THR A 581 -14.95 -8.63 -29.50
CA THR A 581 -16.30 -8.76 -30.08
C THR A 581 -16.71 -7.43 -30.71
N PRO A 582 -16.77 -7.33 -32.05
CA PRO A 582 -17.24 -6.12 -32.70
C PRO A 582 -18.69 -5.80 -32.33
N ILE A 583 -18.99 -4.53 -32.11
CA ILE A 583 -20.36 -4.08 -31.93
C ILE A 583 -21.14 -4.20 -33.25
N ALA A 584 -22.47 -4.17 -33.15
CA ALA A 584 -23.36 -4.23 -34.30
C ALA A 584 -23.05 -3.11 -35.31
N ALA A 585 -23.12 -3.41 -36.61
CA ALA A 585 -22.95 -2.37 -37.62
C ALA A 585 -24.08 -1.33 -37.50
N PRO A 586 -23.77 -0.01 -37.53
CA PRO A 586 -24.81 1.01 -37.48
C PRO A 586 -25.66 0.98 -38.75
N LEU A 587 -26.96 1.26 -38.60
CA LEU A 587 -27.85 1.52 -39.73
C LEU A 587 -27.46 2.85 -40.39
N SER A 588 -27.86 3.06 -41.65
CA SER A 588 -27.66 4.36 -42.30
C SER A 588 -28.40 5.49 -41.57
N SER A 589 -29.48 5.18 -40.86
CA SER A 589 -30.25 6.10 -40.01
C SER A 589 -29.66 6.29 -38.61
N ASP A 590 -28.58 5.58 -38.25
CA ASP A 590 -27.99 5.73 -36.93
C ASP A 590 -26.93 6.84 -36.93
N LEU A 591 -26.89 7.58 -35.82
CA LEU A 591 -25.73 8.29 -35.34
C LEU A 591 -25.08 7.43 -34.24
N LEU A 592 -23.88 6.92 -34.50
CA LEU A 592 -23.13 6.12 -33.54
C LEU A 592 -22.16 7.01 -32.74
N VAL A 593 -22.37 7.09 -31.43
CA VAL A 593 -21.49 7.81 -30.50
C VAL A 593 -20.83 6.81 -29.56
N VAL A 594 -19.50 6.84 -29.47
CA VAL A 594 -18.72 5.99 -28.57
C VAL A 594 -17.99 6.87 -27.56
N ASP A 595 -17.88 6.41 -26.33
CA ASP A 595 -17.10 7.04 -25.26
C ASP A 595 -15.98 6.09 -24.85
N ALA A 596 -14.73 6.53 -24.96
CA ALA A 596 -13.57 5.66 -24.89
C ALA A 596 -12.42 6.30 -24.09
N ASN A 597 -12.17 5.74 -22.92
CA ASN A 597 -10.90 5.90 -22.23
C ASN A 597 -9.81 5.10 -23.00
N ILE A 598 -8.75 5.77 -23.43
CA ILE A 598 -7.65 5.17 -24.21
C ILE A 598 -6.33 5.00 -23.42
N GLU A 599 -6.40 5.07 -22.09
CA GLU A 599 -5.36 4.73 -21.10
C GLU A 599 -4.01 5.44 -21.30
N ARG A 600 -3.84 6.68 -20.84
CA ARG A 600 -2.58 7.44 -20.85
C ARG A 600 -1.88 7.43 -22.21
N PHE A 601 -2.57 7.85 -23.26
CA PHE A 601 -2.10 7.80 -24.65
C PHE A 601 -1.08 8.91 -24.94
N PHE A 602 0.15 8.69 -24.47
CA PHE A 602 1.29 9.58 -24.67
C PHE A 602 2.02 9.34 -25.98
N ASN A 603 2.81 10.32 -26.40
CA ASN A 603 3.70 10.25 -27.55
C ASN A 603 5.18 10.12 -27.15
N THR A 604 6.08 10.43 -28.09
CA THR A 604 7.53 10.31 -27.94
C THR A 604 8.22 11.58 -27.46
N ALA A 605 7.47 12.65 -27.19
CA ALA A 605 7.98 13.94 -26.74
C ALA A 605 7.57 14.19 -25.28
N SER A 606 8.49 14.70 -24.46
CA SER A 606 8.15 15.07 -23.09
C SER A 606 7.44 16.42 -23.02
N ASN A 607 6.34 16.48 -22.29
CA ASN A 607 5.60 17.70 -21.95
C ASN A 607 5.62 18.03 -20.44
N GLY A 608 6.49 17.34 -19.70
CA GLY A 608 6.72 17.48 -18.26
C GLY A 608 5.64 16.82 -17.41
N GLY A 609 5.89 15.60 -16.92
CA GLY A 609 5.01 14.84 -16.00
C GLY A 609 4.25 13.68 -16.67
N ASP A 610 4.21 13.68 -18.00
CA ASP A 610 3.86 12.55 -18.86
C ASP A 610 4.96 11.47 -18.92
N VAL A 611 4.59 10.29 -19.40
CA VAL A 611 5.56 9.23 -19.73
C VAL A 611 5.93 9.34 -21.20
N VAL A 612 7.22 9.48 -21.47
CA VAL A 612 7.75 9.50 -22.84
C VAL A 612 7.80 8.07 -23.38
N LEU A 613 7.09 7.81 -24.47
CA LEU A 613 7.10 6.51 -25.14
C LEU A 613 8.30 6.35 -26.07
N THR A 614 8.70 5.09 -26.30
CA THR A 614 9.52 4.76 -27.48
C THR A 614 8.70 4.92 -28.76
N GLN A 615 9.37 5.20 -29.90
CA GLN A 615 8.68 5.31 -31.19
C GLN A 615 7.89 4.04 -31.54
N THR A 616 8.49 2.86 -31.35
CA THR A 616 7.82 1.57 -31.57
C THR A 616 6.56 1.41 -30.73
N ALA A 617 6.60 1.83 -29.46
CA ALA A 617 5.43 1.79 -28.59
C ALA A 617 4.33 2.75 -29.08
N TYR A 618 4.69 3.98 -29.44
CA TYR A 618 3.72 4.97 -29.93
C TYR A 618 3.05 4.51 -31.25
N ASP A 619 3.85 4.09 -32.23
CA ASP A 619 3.34 3.55 -33.51
C ASP A 619 2.45 2.32 -33.28
N GLY A 620 2.86 1.46 -32.35
CA GLY A 620 2.12 0.27 -31.96
C GLY A 620 0.76 0.58 -31.33
N ARG A 621 0.71 1.55 -30.43
CA ARG A 621 -0.53 2.02 -29.81
C ARG A 621 -1.46 2.69 -30.82
N LEU A 622 -0.92 3.50 -31.74
CA LEU A 622 -1.67 4.08 -32.86
C LEU A 622 -2.31 3.00 -33.74
N ASN A 623 -1.54 1.95 -34.06
CA ASN A 623 -2.03 0.84 -34.86
C ASN A 623 -3.16 0.08 -34.17
N LYS A 624 -2.96 -0.26 -32.89
CA LYS A 624 -3.94 -0.98 -32.09
C LYS A 624 -5.25 -0.17 -31.89
N LEU A 625 -5.17 1.12 -31.59
CA LEU A 625 -6.35 1.98 -31.51
C LEU A 625 -7.08 2.08 -32.87
N SER A 626 -6.34 2.20 -33.98
CA SER A 626 -6.92 2.19 -35.32
C SER A 626 -7.68 0.89 -35.63
N LEU A 627 -7.11 -0.27 -35.27
CA LEU A 627 -7.79 -1.56 -35.42
C LEU A 627 -9.07 -1.62 -34.60
N ALA A 628 -9.04 -1.14 -33.35
CA ALA A 628 -10.22 -1.08 -32.49
C ALA A 628 -11.32 -0.20 -33.09
N VAL A 629 -10.99 1.03 -33.50
CA VAL A 629 -11.96 1.98 -34.09
C VAL A 629 -12.58 1.43 -35.37
N ARG A 630 -11.76 0.90 -36.29
CA ARG A 630 -12.25 0.45 -37.61
C ARG A 630 -13.03 -0.85 -37.53
N ASN A 631 -12.52 -1.83 -36.78
CA ASN A 631 -13.00 -3.21 -36.87
C ASN A 631 -13.90 -3.62 -35.72
N VAL A 632 -13.72 -3.03 -34.53
CA VAL A 632 -14.48 -3.41 -33.33
C VAL A 632 -15.58 -2.38 -33.06
N MET A 633 -15.26 -1.08 -33.06
CA MET A 633 -16.23 0.02 -32.84
C MET A 633 -17.03 0.39 -34.09
N ARG A 634 -16.68 -0.15 -35.27
CA ARG A 634 -17.39 0.07 -36.55
C ARG A 634 -17.39 1.53 -37.05
N MET A 635 -16.26 2.22 -36.92
CA MET A 635 -16.07 3.62 -37.36
C MET A 635 -17.18 4.58 -36.87
N PRO A 636 -17.30 4.81 -35.55
CA PRO A 636 -18.30 5.70 -34.95
C PRO A 636 -18.33 7.09 -35.59
N ASP A 637 -19.50 7.73 -35.62
CA ASP A 637 -19.64 9.08 -36.14
C ASP A 637 -19.00 10.11 -35.19
N ILE A 638 -19.07 9.88 -33.88
CA ILE A 638 -18.45 10.68 -32.83
C ILE A 638 -17.80 9.74 -31.82
N ILE A 639 -16.56 10.03 -31.41
CA ILE A 639 -15.87 9.34 -30.32
C ILE A 639 -15.46 10.39 -29.29
N ALA A 640 -16.05 10.31 -28.10
CA ALA A 640 -15.59 11.00 -26.91
C ALA A 640 -14.37 10.23 -26.36
N LEU A 641 -13.27 10.94 -26.14
CA LEU A 641 -12.01 10.35 -25.69
C LEU A 641 -11.65 10.90 -24.31
N GLN A 642 -11.16 10.01 -23.44
CA GLN A 642 -10.43 10.38 -22.23
C GLN A 642 -8.98 9.90 -22.36
N GLU A 643 -8.10 10.36 -21.47
CA GLU A 643 -6.75 9.79 -21.36
C GLU A 643 -5.86 10.06 -22.60
N VAL A 644 -6.19 11.07 -23.42
CA VAL A 644 -5.34 11.53 -24.53
C VAL A 644 -4.32 12.51 -23.99
N GLU A 645 -3.05 12.43 -24.41
CA GLU A 645 -2.11 13.51 -24.09
C GLU A 645 -2.57 14.87 -24.67
N GLY A 646 -2.64 15.87 -23.80
CA GLY A 646 -3.12 17.21 -24.10
C GLY A 646 -2.19 18.31 -23.57
N PRO A 647 -2.14 19.47 -24.23
CA PRO A 647 -1.31 20.58 -23.80
C PRO A 647 -1.90 21.28 -22.57
N THR A 648 -1.08 22.04 -21.83
CA THR A 648 -1.57 22.91 -20.75
C THR A 648 -2.11 24.26 -21.25
N SER A 649 -1.80 24.63 -22.50
CA SER A 649 -2.26 25.86 -23.15
C SER A 649 -2.15 25.76 -24.68
N GLY A 650 -2.80 26.67 -25.40
CA GLY A 650 -2.77 26.71 -26.87
C GLY A 650 -3.74 25.74 -27.53
N SER A 651 -3.61 25.59 -28.85
CA SER A 651 -4.57 24.87 -29.72
C SER A 651 -3.93 23.75 -30.56
N SER A 652 -2.69 23.34 -30.24
CA SER A 652 -1.99 22.26 -30.92
C SER A 652 -2.17 20.94 -30.17
N PHE A 653 -2.65 19.91 -30.87
CA PHE A 653 -2.96 18.59 -30.30
C PHE A 653 -2.30 17.48 -31.15
N PRO A 654 -0.96 17.31 -31.07
CA PRO A 654 -0.24 16.42 -31.96
C PRO A 654 -0.71 14.96 -31.86
N VAL A 655 -1.03 14.48 -30.66
CA VAL A 655 -1.53 13.10 -30.46
C VAL A 655 -2.90 12.89 -31.10
N LEU A 656 -3.84 13.82 -30.95
CA LEU A 656 -5.14 13.74 -31.64
C LEU A 656 -4.97 13.76 -33.16
N GLN A 657 -4.08 14.62 -33.65
CA GLN A 657 -3.78 14.72 -35.07
C GLN A 657 -3.22 13.41 -35.63
N ASP A 658 -2.29 12.76 -34.90
CA ASP A 658 -1.72 11.47 -35.29
C ASP A 658 -2.76 10.34 -35.25
N ILE A 659 -3.63 10.31 -34.23
CA ILE A 659 -4.73 9.35 -34.12
C ILE A 659 -5.66 9.43 -35.34
N VAL A 660 -6.17 10.63 -35.68
CA VAL A 660 -7.08 10.76 -36.83
C VAL A 660 -6.38 10.46 -38.15
N ASN A 661 -5.11 10.86 -38.30
CA ASN A 661 -4.31 10.56 -39.49
C ASN A 661 -4.13 9.06 -39.68
N LYS A 662 -3.76 8.33 -38.62
CA LYS A 662 -3.58 6.88 -38.66
C LYS A 662 -4.87 6.16 -39.04
N ILE A 663 -5.99 6.51 -38.39
CA ILE A 663 -7.29 5.88 -38.66
C ILE A 663 -7.72 6.13 -40.12
N ASN A 664 -7.61 7.37 -40.61
CA ASN A 664 -7.98 7.73 -41.98
C ASN A 664 -7.13 7.00 -43.03
N ALA A 665 -5.81 6.95 -42.82
CA ALA A 665 -4.87 6.27 -43.71
C ALA A 665 -5.09 4.75 -43.73
N ASP A 666 -5.28 4.14 -42.56
CA ASP A 666 -5.50 2.70 -42.45
C ASP A 666 -6.84 2.26 -43.04
N ALA A 667 -7.91 3.02 -42.82
CA ALA A 667 -9.23 2.73 -43.39
C ALA A 667 -9.20 2.77 -44.93
N SER A 668 -8.47 3.75 -45.49
CA SER A 668 -8.24 3.85 -46.93
C SER A 668 -7.44 2.65 -47.44
N SER A 669 -6.35 2.28 -46.75
CA SER A 669 -5.50 1.14 -47.11
C SER A 669 -6.24 -0.19 -47.03
N ALA A 670 -7.16 -0.33 -46.07
CA ALA A 670 -8.01 -1.50 -45.89
C ALA A 670 -9.26 -1.51 -46.80
N SER A 671 -9.41 -0.57 -47.73
CA SER A 671 -10.58 -0.44 -48.61
C SER A 671 -11.93 -0.31 -47.87
N GLN A 672 -11.91 0.29 -46.67
CA GLN A 672 -13.10 0.55 -45.84
C GLN A 672 -13.73 1.93 -46.15
N GLY A 673 -13.07 2.75 -46.97
CA GLY A 673 -13.39 4.15 -47.19
C GLY A 673 -12.82 5.02 -46.06
N SER A 674 -12.26 6.19 -46.39
CA SER A 674 -11.75 7.11 -45.36
C SER A 674 -12.92 7.71 -44.58
N PRO A 675 -12.97 7.55 -43.24
CA PRO A 675 -13.99 8.21 -42.41
C PRO A 675 -13.78 9.73 -42.28
N ASN A 676 -12.63 10.24 -42.75
CA ASN A 676 -12.26 11.66 -42.70
C ASN A 676 -12.48 12.28 -41.30
N TYR A 677 -11.91 11.65 -40.27
CA TYR A 677 -12.03 12.13 -38.90
C TYR A 677 -11.38 13.51 -38.73
N GLY A 678 -12.12 14.42 -38.09
CA GLY A 678 -11.60 15.65 -37.47
C GLY A 678 -11.60 15.52 -35.95
N TYR A 679 -11.12 16.55 -35.24
CA TYR A 679 -11.03 16.52 -33.77
C TYR A 679 -11.36 17.86 -33.10
N CYS A 680 -11.73 17.77 -31.82
CA CYS A 680 -11.90 18.86 -30.87
C CYS A 680 -11.13 18.49 -29.59
N GLY A 681 -10.08 19.22 -29.26
CA GLY A 681 -9.20 18.93 -28.11
C GLY A 681 -9.39 19.89 -26.94
N GLY A 682 -9.07 19.43 -25.74
CA GLY A 682 -9.04 20.24 -24.52
C GLY A 682 -7.63 20.36 -23.92
N ILE A 683 -7.37 21.48 -23.22
CA ILE A 683 -6.16 21.63 -22.41
C ILE A 683 -6.31 20.88 -21.07
N THR A 684 -5.21 20.70 -20.33
CA THR A 684 -5.24 19.95 -19.07
C THR A 684 -4.48 20.63 -17.93
N ASN A 685 -5.01 20.47 -16.71
CA ASN A 685 -4.35 20.77 -15.45
C ASN A 685 -3.73 19.51 -14.81
N ASP A 686 -3.93 18.35 -15.42
CA ASP A 686 -3.47 17.07 -14.91
C ASP A 686 -1.93 17.03 -14.91
N PRO A 687 -1.30 16.64 -13.79
CA PRO A 687 0.16 16.52 -13.73
C PRO A 687 0.72 15.54 -14.77
N GLY A 688 -0.03 14.49 -15.12
CA GLY A 688 0.32 13.51 -16.15
C GLY A 688 -0.08 13.91 -17.56
N LYS A 689 -0.56 15.14 -17.79
CA LYS A 689 -0.84 15.71 -19.12
C LYS A 689 -1.91 15.01 -19.96
N ILE A 690 -2.86 14.34 -19.33
CA ILE A 690 -4.00 13.75 -20.03
C ILE A 690 -5.22 14.68 -20.06
N ALA A 691 -5.99 14.66 -21.14
CA ALA A 691 -7.13 15.53 -21.38
C ALA A 691 -8.31 14.76 -22.02
N PRO A 692 -9.56 15.22 -21.80
CA PRO A 692 -10.70 14.82 -22.62
C PRO A 692 -10.60 15.42 -24.04
N ALA A 693 -11.17 14.73 -25.02
CA ALA A 693 -11.25 15.19 -26.40
C ALA A 693 -12.43 14.56 -27.15
N VAL A 694 -12.68 15.00 -28.39
CA VAL A 694 -13.64 14.39 -29.32
C VAL A 694 -12.98 14.21 -30.68
N ILE A 695 -13.16 13.05 -31.32
CA ILE A 695 -12.95 12.89 -32.76
C ILE A 695 -14.26 12.56 -33.45
N PHE A 696 -14.47 13.04 -34.67
CA PHE A 696 -15.76 12.94 -35.36
C PHE A 696 -15.62 12.85 -36.87
N ARG A 697 -16.56 12.12 -37.50
CA ARG A 697 -16.62 11.92 -38.95
C ARG A 697 -17.12 13.18 -39.66
N GLN A 698 -16.26 13.84 -40.42
CA GLN A 698 -16.60 15.12 -41.06
C GLN A 698 -17.59 14.96 -42.22
N ASP A 699 -17.72 13.77 -42.80
CA ASP A 699 -18.72 13.47 -43.84
C ASP A 699 -20.15 13.32 -43.28
N ARG A 700 -20.28 13.14 -41.97
CA ARG A 700 -21.56 12.89 -41.27
C ARG A 700 -21.91 13.99 -40.27
N VAL A 701 -20.90 14.64 -39.68
CA VAL A 701 -21.05 15.60 -38.59
C VAL A 701 -20.27 16.86 -38.90
N SER A 702 -20.96 17.99 -39.03
CA SER A 702 -20.32 19.30 -39.10
C SER A 702 -20.17 19.90 -37.70
N GLN A 703 -18.96 20.28 -37.30
CA GLN A 703 -18.69 20.93 -36.01
C GLN A 703 -19.33 22.32 -35.97
N LEU A 704 -20.17 22.55 -34.96
CA LEU A 704 -20.76 23.86 -34.63
C LEU A 704 -20.05 24.52 -33.45
N GLU A 705 -19.54 23.73 -32.51
CA GLU A 705 -18.88 24.21 -31.30
C GLU A 705 -17.80 23.22 -30.85
N CYS A 706 -16.66 23.76 -30.42
CA CYS A 706 -15.62 23.06 -29.68
C CYS A 706 -15.17 24.00 -28.56
N SER A 707 -15.51 23.67 -27.32
CA SER A 707 -15.29 24.54 -26.17
C SER A 707 -14.89 23.74 -24.95
N GLN A 708 -14.21 24.39 -24.01
CA GLN A 708 -13.78 23.77 -22.78
C GLN A 708 -14.23 24.61 -21.58
N TYR A 709 -14.64 23.94 -20.52
CA TYR A 709 -15.22 24.57 -19.35
C TYR A 709 -14.46 24.16 -18.09
N GLY A 710 -14.34 25.05 -17.12
CA GLY A 710 -13.87 24.75 -15.78
C GLY A 710 -12.36 24.63 -15.60
N THR A 711 -11.58 25.16 -16.55
CA THR A 711 -10.10 25.15 -16.51
C THR A 711 -9.54 25.92 -15.32
N ALA A 712 -10.20 27.03 -14.94
CA ALA A 712 -9.82 27.87 -13.79
C ALA A 712 -10.63 27.57 -12.52
N SER A 713 -11.49 26.55 -12.52
CA SER A 713 -12.33 26.24 -11.37
C SER A 713 -11.50 25.72 -10.20
N ILE A 714 -11.83 26.18 -9.00
CA ILE A 714 -11.18 25.82 -7.74
C ILE A 714 -12.21 25.31 -6.73
N TYR A 715 -11.76 24.54 -5.74
CA TYR A 715 -12.56 24.11 -4.60
C TYR A 715 -11.81 24.25 -3.28
N THR A 716 -12.55 24.32 -2.17
CA THR A 716 -12.01 24.43 -0.81
C THR A 716 -11.56 23.07 -0.30
N LEU A 717 -10.33 23.00 0.22
CA LEU A 717 -9.77 21.78 0.80
C LEU A 717 -10.34 21.52 2.21
N PRO A 718 -10.61 20.24 2.59
CA PRO A 718 -11.25 19.92 3.87
C PRO A 718 -10.30 19.86 5.08
N TYR A 719 -9.02 20.20 4.94
CA TYR A 719 -8.00 19.98 5.98
C TYR A 719 -7.38 21.24 6.57
N THR A 720 -7.91 22.41 6.27
CA THR A 720 -7.37 23.69 6.74
C THR A 720 -8.43 24.48 7.51
N THR A 721 -8.01 25.12 8.61
CA THR A 721 -8.85 26.05 9.37
C THR A 721 -8.98 27.41 8.68
N THR A 722 -8.09 27.69 7.73
CA THR A 722 -8.11 28.86 6.83
C THR A 722 -8.41 28.36 5.41
N PRO A 723 -9.42 28.88 4.69
CA PRO A 723 -9.77 28.39 3.36
C PRO A 723 -8.58 28.42 2.41
N THR A 724 -8.07 27.25 2.05
CA THR A 724 -7.09 27.07 0.98
C THR A 724 -7.80 26.37 -0.18
N THR A 725 -7.55 26.86 -1.39
CA THR A 725 -8.19 26.36 -2.60
C THR A 725 -7.23 25.54 -3.44
N ASN A 726 -7.77 24.61 -4.22
CA ASN A 726 -7.02 23.79 -5.17
C ASN A 726 -7.80 23.67 -6.48
N THR A 727 -7.12 23.35 -7.57
CA THR A 727 -7.74 23.07 -8.87
C THR A 727 -8.82 22.01 -8.73
N LEU A 728 -10.04 22.37 -9.15
CA LEU A 728 -11.20 21.48 -9.12
C LEU A 728 -11.11 20.44 -10.24
N ASN A 729 -10.91 20.91 -11.46
CA ASN A 729 -10.85 20.05 -12.64
C ASN A 729 -9.40 19.87 -13.09
N ASP A 730 -8.80 18.74 -12.72
CA ASP A 730 -7.51 18.33 -13.28
C ASP A 730 -7.64 18.12 -14.80
N ARG A 731 -8.80 17.59 -15.23
CA ARG A 731 -9.14 17.25 -16.61
C ARG A 731 -10.46 17.95 -16.98
N PRO A 732 -10.41 19.25 -17.32
CA PRO A 732 -11.62 20.06 -17.52
C PRO A 732 -12.47 19.54 -18.68
N PRO A 733 -13.81 19.50 -18.55
CA PRO A 733 -14.70 18.93 -19.54
C PRO A 733 -14.61 19.64 -20.90
N VAL A 734 -14.58 18.83 -21.97
CA VAL A 734 -14.65 19.30 -23.36
C VAL A 734 -16.08 19.16 -23.86
N VAL A 735 -16.59 20.22 -24.50
CA VAL A 735 -17.94 20.29 -25.03
C VAL A 735 -17.86 20.42 -26.54
N PHE A 736 -18.43 19.44 -27.22
CA PHE A 736 -18.57 19.40 -28.67
C PHE A 736 -20.04 19.55 -29.05
N ARG A 737 -20.35 20.41 -30.01
CA ARG A 737 -21.67 20.48 -30.63
C ARG A 737 -21.52 20.19 -32.11
N GLY A 738 -22.16 19.12 -32.57
CA GLY A 738 -22.15 18.69 -33.96
C GLY A 738 -23.54 18.75 -34.58
N ARG A 739 -23.61 19.07 -35.86
CA ARG A 739 -24.82 18.88 -36.68
C ARG A 739 -24.64 17.62 -37.50
N ALA A 740 -25.38 16.57 -37.12
CA ALA A 740 -25.35 15.27 -37.76
C ALA A 740 -26.40 15.15 -38.86
N THR A 741 -26.01 14.59 -40.00
CA THR A 741 -26.92 14.34 -41.13
C THR A 741 -26.83 12.88 -41.54
N ALA A 742 -27.98 12.19 -41.58
CA ALA A 742 -28.05 10.84 -42.11
C ALA A 742 -27.82 10.83 -43.63
N PRO A 743 -27.17 9.81 -44.21
CA PRO A 743 -26.92 9.74 -45.65
C PRO A 743 -28.25 9.77 -46.40
N GLY A 744 -28.36 10.68 -47.36
CA GLY A 744 -29.59 10.87 -48.11
C GLY A 744 -30.75 11.37 -47.25
N SER A 745 -30.50 12.20 -46.23
CA SER A 745 -31.52 12.98 -45.51
C SER A 745 -31.43 14.45 -45.91
N ASP A 746 -32.58 15.11 -46.03
CA ASP A 746 -32.69 16.56 -46.24
C ASP A 746 -32.62 17.34 -44.92
N SER A 747 -32.62 16.64 -43.79
CA SER A 747 -32.66 17.22 -42.45
C SER A 747 -31.48 16.77 -41.61
N SER A 748 -31.06 17.63 -40.69
CA SER A 748 -29.99 17.35 -39.74
C SER A 748 -30.50 17.40 -38.31
N MET A 749 -29.72 16.81 -37.40
CA MET A 749 -29.93 16.85 -35.95
C MET A 749 -28.69 17.45 -35.28
N ASP A 750 -28.88 18.53 -34.52
CA ASP A 750 -27.82 19.05 -33.65
C ASP A 750 -27.72 18.16 -32.40
N VAL A 751 -26.51 17.77 -32.00
CA VAL A 751 -26.20 17.01 -30.80
C VAL A 751 -25.05 17.68 -30.04
N ARG A 752 -25.19 17.77 -28.72
CA ARG A 752 -24.15 18.26 -27.82
C ARG A 752 -23.60 17.10 -27.00
N VAL A 753 -22.28 16.97 -26.98
CA VAL A 753 -21.55 15.95 -26.23
C VAL A 753 -20.64 16.65 -25.23
N VAL A 754 -20.87 16.40 -23.94
CA VAL A 754 -20.03 16.87 -22.83
C VAL A 754 -19.16 15.71 -22.40
N VAL A 755 -17.87 15.77 -22.73
CA VAL A 755 -16.87 14.76 -22.40
C VAL A 755 -16.18 15.12 -21.10
N ASN A 756 -16.17 14.21 -20.15
CA ASN A 756 -15.56 14.42 -18.84
C ASN A 756 -14.59 13.29 -18.46
N HIS A 757 -13.71 13.58 -17.52
CA HIS A 757 -12.87 12.58 -16.87
C HIS A 757 -12.65 13.00 -15.41
N LEU A 758 -13.39 12.36 -14.51
CA LEU A 758 -13.43 12.76 -13.10
C LEU A 758 -12.32 12.11 -12.28
N ARG A 759 -12.04 12.66 -11.10
CA ARG A 759 -11.03 12.14 -10.16
C ARG A 759 -11.35 10.69 -9.80
N SER A 760 -10.37 9.79 -9.84
CA SER A 760 -10.52 8.36 -9.50
C SER A 760 -10.99 8.09 -8.06
N LEU A 761 -11.35 6.83 -7.76
CA LEU A 761 -11.65 6.35 -6.40
C LEU A 761 -10.38 6.09 -5.57
N ASN A 762 -9.18 6.17 -6.16
CA ASN A 762 -7.95 5.84 -5.45
C ASN A 762 -7.75 6.71 -4.21
N GLY A 763 -7.63 6.04 -3.06
CA GLY A 763 -7.49 6.63 -1.74
C GLY A 763 -8.79 7.17 -1.12
N ILE A 764 -9.97 6.89 -1.69
CA ILE A 764 -11.25 7.44 -1.23
C ILE A 764 -11.58 7.08 0.22
N ASP A 765 -11.15 5.91 0.66
CA ASP A 765 -11.38 5.37 1.99
C ASP A 765 -10.19 5.58 2.94
N GLU A 766 -9.07 6.16 2.48
CA GLU A 766 -7.94 6.40 3.38
C GLU A 766 -8.31 7.40 4.49
N PRO A 767 -7.85 7.17 5.74
CA PRO A 767 -8.13 8.07 6.84
C PRO A 767 -7.36 9.38 6.68
N GLY A 768 -7.98 10.46 7.15
CA GLY A 768 -7.34 11.76 7.30
C GLY A 768 -7.70 12.77 6.22
N THR A 769 -7.61 14.03 6.62
CA THR A 769 -8.16 15.16 5.88
C THR A 769 -7.38 15.45 4.57
N GLY A 770 -6.08 15.15 4.55
CA GLY A 770 -5.22 15.22 3.35
C GLY A 770 -5.33 14.03 2.39
N ASN A 771 -6.05 12.97 2.78
CA ASN A 771 -6.16 11.71 2.04
C ASN A 771 -7.60 11.51 1.54
N GLY A 772 -8.39 10.62 2.14
CA GLY A 772 -9.73 10.26 1.69
C GLY A 772 -10.71 11.42 1.71
N ASP A 773 -10.69 12.28 2.73
CA ASP A 773 -11.58 13.44 2.80
C ASP A 773 -11.40 14.36 1.59
N ARG A 774 -10.16 14.64 1.20
CA ARG A 774 -9.82 15.43 0.00
C ARG A 774 -10.38 14.75 -1.26
N VAL A 775 -10.23 13.44 -1.39
CA VAL A 775 -10.74 12.67 -2.55
C VAL A 775 -12.26 12.76 -2.62
N ARG A 776 -12.96 12.49 -1.52
CA ARG A 776 -14.44 12.54 -1.44
C ARG A 776 -14.98 13.94 -1.73
N THR A 777 -14.38 14.97 -1.14
CA THR A 777 -14.79 16.37 -1.38
C THR A 777 -14.57 16.77 -2.84
N LYS A 778 -13.38 16.50 -3.42
CA LYS A 778 -13.10 16.86 -4.82
C LYS A 778 -14.06 16.19 -5.80
N ARG A 779 -14.33 14.90 -5.61
CA ARG A 779 -15.30 14.15 -6.44
C ARG A 779 -16.71 14.74 -6.34
N GLY A 780 -17.16 15.05 -5.13
CA GLY A 780 -18.45 15.71 -4.91
C GLY A 780 -18.55 17.07 -5.62
N GLU A 781 -17.50 17.90 -5.54
CA GLU A 781 -17.47 19.20 -6.23
C GLU A 781 -17.41 19.07 -7.75
N GLN A 782 -16.68 18.10 -8.29
CA GLN A 782 -16.65 17.85 -9.74
C GLN A 782 -18.03 17.43 -10.27
N ALA A 783 -18.73 16.56 -9.52
CA ALA A 783 -20.09 16.15 -9.85
C ALA A 783 -21.07 17.35 -9.86
N LYS A 784 -20.99 18.22 -8.84
CA LYS A 784 -21.79 19.45 -8.78
C LYS A 784 -21.46 20.42 -9.91
N TYR A 785 -20.19 20.56 -10.25
CA TYR A 785 -19.73 21.41 -11.33
C TYR A 785 -20.35 20.96 -12.67
N LEU A 786 -20.25 19.66 -12.99
CA LEU A 786 -20.89 19.11 -14.19
C LEU A 786 -22.41 19.29 -14.19
N ALA A 787 -23.08 19.03 -13.06
CA ALA A 787 -24.51 19.27 -12.92
C ALA A 787 -24.88 20.74 -13.17
N ASN A 788 -24.08 21.69 -12.68
CA ASN A 788 -24.25 23.12 -12.94
C ASN A 788 -23.98 23.49 -14.40
N LEU A 789 -22.95 22.91 -15.01
CA LEU A 789 -22.55 23.15 -16.40
C LEU A 789 -23.68 22.79 -17.37
N VAL A 790 -24.31 21.63 -17.18
CA VAL A 790 -25.37 21.18 -18.10
C VAL A 790 -26.73 21.85 -17.82
N SER A 791 -26.92 22.40 -16.63
CA SER A 791 -28.18 23.02 -16.19
C SER A 791 -28.23 24.54 -16.37
N GLY A 792 -27.17 25.20 -16.83
CA GLY A 792 -27.21 26.65 -17.02
C GLY A 792 -26.82 27.48 -15.79
N ASN A 793 -26.11 26.90 -14.81
CA ASN A 793 -25.98 27.48 -13.48
C ASN A 793 -24.53 27.87 -13.10
N LEU A 794 -23.69 28.18 -14.08
CA LEU A 794 -22.31 28.67 -13.87
C LEU A 794 -22.15 30.17 -14.12
N GLY A 795 -23.25 30.93 -14.05
CA GLY A 795 -23.22 32.39 -14.24
C GLY A 795 -22.76 32.76 -15.65
N SER A 796 -21.76 33.64 -15.77
CA SER A 796 -21.25 34.07 -17.07
C SER A 796 -20.45 33.01 -17.82
N GLU A 797 -19.95 31.97 -17.14
CA GLU A 797 -19.24 30.87 -17.79
C GLU A 797 -20.20 30.06 -18.67
N GLN A 798 -21.39 29.73 -18.13
CA GLN A 798 -22.42 28.98 -18.84
C GLN A 798 -23.79 29.23 -18.17
N ASN A 799 -24.75 29.77 -18.93
CA ASN A 799 -26.09 30.15 -18.45
C ASN A 799 -27.27 29.56 -19.25
N VAL A 800 -27.01 28.59 -20.14
CA VAL A 800 -28.04 27.95 -20.97
C VAL A 800 -28.35 26.58 -20.40
N ASN A 801 -29.61 26.29 -20.07
CA ASN A 801 -29.97 24.93 -19.65
C ASN A 801 -30.01 23.98 -20.87
N TRP A 802 -28.88 23.34 -21.17
CA TRP A 802 -28.76 22.38 -22.27
C TRP A 802 -29.60 21.13 -22.04
N SER A 803 -29.80 20.72 -20.77
CA SER A 803 -30.62 19.55 -20.44
C SER A 803 -32.08 19.69 -20.89
N LEU A 804 -32.59 20.93 -21.02
CA LEU A 804 -33.96 21.19 -21.47
C LEU A 804 -34.05 21.63 -22.94
N THR A 805 -33.00 22.26 -23.49
CA THR A 805 -33.08 22.93 -24.79
C THR A 805 -32.44 22.14 -25.93
N GLU A 806 -31.46 21.29 -25.66
CA GLU A 806 -30.64 20.62 -26.68
C GLU A 806 -30.81 19.09 -26.70
N ASN A 807 -30.24 18.41 -27.69
CA ASN A 807 -30.05 16.96 -27.64
C ASN A 807 -28.72 16.71 -26.92
N LEU A 808 -28.77 16.32 -25.65
CA LEU A 808 -27.60 16.31 -24.77
C LEU A 808 -27.13 14.90 -24.47
N ILE A 809 -25.83 14.68 -24.65
CA ILE A 809 -25.06 13.54 -24.15
C ILE A 809 -24.02 14.06 -23.15
N VAL A 810 -23.97 13.48 -21.96
CA VAL A 810 -22.87 13.63 -21.01
C VAL A 810 -22.19 12.28 -20.91
N ALA A 811 -20.95 12.17 -21.37
CA ALA A 811 -20.24 10.91 -21.45
C ALA A 811 -18.81 11.04 -20.92
N GLY A 812 -18.26 9.95 -20.38
CA GLY A 812 -16.88 9.87 -19.97
C GLY A 812 -16.64 8.89 -18.84
N ASP A 813 -15.35 8.74 -18.53
CA ASP A 813 -14.87 8.09 -17.32
C ASP A 813 -15.20 8.96 -16.09
N MET A 814 -16.33 8.65 -15.46
CA MET A 814 -16.76 9.33 -14.24
C MET A 814 -16.09 8.76 -12.99
N ASN A 815 -15.32 7.68 -13.14
CA ASN A 815 -14.67 6.98 -12.05
C ASN A 815 -15.63 6.66 -10.89
N ALA A 816 -16.90 6.39 -11.18
CA ALA A 816 -17.95 6.27 -10.17
C ALA A 816 -18.91 5.14 -10.54
N PHE A 817 -19.46 4.46 -9.55
CA PHE A 817 -20.46 3.44 -9.80
C PHE A 817 -21.80 4.08 -10.18
N ASP A 818 -22.68 3.28 -10.77
CA ASP A 818 -24.07 3.63 -11.08
C ASP A 818 -25.01 3.58 -9.86
N VAL A 819 -24.45 3.21 -8.70
CA VAL A 819 -25.12 3.15 -7.41
C VAL A 819 -24.36 4.03 -6.41
N ASN A 820 -25.07 4.48 -5.36
CA ASN A 820 -24.45 5.20 -4.24
C ASN A 820 -23.39 4.30 -3.57
N ASP A 821 -22.12 4.73 -3.57
CA ASP A 821 -20.99 3.98 -2.99
C ASP A 821 -20.80 4.26 -1.48
N GLY A 822 -21.67 5.09 -0.90
CA GLY A 822 -21.66 5.51 0.49
C GLY A 822 -20.61 6.58 0.81
N TYR A 823 -19.61 6.82 -0.04
CA TYR A 823 -18.69 7.95 0.02
C TYR A 823 -19.11 9.11 -0.89
N GLY A 824 -19.86 8.80 -1.95
CA GLY A 824 -20.45 9.72 -2.91
C GLY A 824 -21.48 9.03 -3.81
N ASP A 825 -22.26 9.85 -4.51
CA ASP A 825 -23.21 9.40 -5.53
C ASP A 825 -23.05 10.27 -6.78
N THR A 826 -21.86 10.18 -7.38
CA THR A 826 -21.37 11.10 -8.43
C THR A 826 -22.27 11.08 -9.66
N VAL A 827 -22.60 9.89 -10.17
CA VAL A 827 -23.39 9.76 -11.41
C VAL A 827 -24.80 10.29 -11.20
N SER A 828 -25.45 9.93 -10.08
CA SER A 828 -26.79 10.41 -9.76
C SER A 828 -26.81 11.90 -9.41
N CYS A 829 -25.72 12.44 -8.84
CA CYS A 829 -25.54 13.88 -8.65
C CYS A 829 -25.53 14.62 -10.00
N ILE A 830 -24.79 14.13 -10.99
CA ILE A 830 -24.77 14.69 -12.35
C ILE A 830 -26.14 14.52 -13.02
N ALA A 831 -26.83 13.41 -12.76
CA ALA A 831 -28.18 13.18 -13.26
C ALA A 831 -29.26 14.06 -12.60
N GLY A 832 -28.96 14.68 -11.45
CA GLY A 832 -29.87 15.52 -10.68
C GLY A 832 -30.71 14.79 -9.63
N SER A 833 -30.44 13.51 -9.34
CA SER A 833 -31.17 12.68 -8.38
C SER A 833 -30.25 11.87 -7.43
N PRO A 834 -29.28 12.52 -6.73
CA PRO A 834 -28.40 11.83 -5.80
C PRO A 834 -29.14 11.29 -4.57
N ALA A 835 -28.53 10.28 -3.93
CA ALA A 835 -28.91 9.80 -2.62
C ALA A 835 -28.94 10.94 -1.57
N PRO A 836 -29.79 10.85 -0.52
CA PRO A 836 -29.81 11.81 0.56
C PRO A 836 -28.44 11.95 1.24
N ALA A 837 -28.09 13.16 1.69
CA ALA A 837 -26.82 13.41 2.38
C ALA A 837 -26.58 12.53 3.61
N SER A 838 -27.65 12.05 4.27
CA SER A 838 -27.56 11.11 5.40
C SER A 838 -27.06 9.71 5.01
N GLN A 839 -27.07 9.38 3.72
CA GLN A 839 -26.54 8.14 3.16
C GLN A 839 -25.11 8.29 2.64
N ILE A 840 -24.46 9.44 2.85
CA ILE A 840 -23.11 9.75 2.38
C ILE A 840 -22.21 10.02 3.58
N TYR A 841 -21.12 9.27 3.70
CA TYR A 841 -20.16 9.40 4.78
C TYR A 841 -19.14 10.51 4.52
N TRP A 842 -19.36 11.67 5.16
CA TRP A 842 -18.44 12.79 5.18
C TRP A 842 -18.05 13.13 6.63
N THR A 843 -16.77 13.38 6.87
CA THR A 843 -16.27 13.82 8.18
C THR A 843 -16.74 15.24 8.49
N GLN A 844 -16.67 15.66 9.75
CA GLN A 844 -16.99 17.04 10.13
C GLN A 844 -16.11 18.07 9.39
N ALA A 845 -14.84 17.73 9.13
CA ALA A 845 -13.93 18.59 8.40
C ALA A 845 -14.38 18.82 6.95
N GLN A 846 -14.91 17.78 6.30
CA GLN A 846 -15.55 17.90 4.98
C GLN A 846 -16.82 18.74 5.03
N LEU A 847 -17.69 18.52 6.02
CA LEU A 847 -18.94 19.27 6.20
C LEU A 847 -18.73 20.77 6.46
N ASN A 848 -17.58 21.14 7.04
CA ASN A 848 -17.18 22.53 7.19
C ASN A 848 -16.73 23.17 5.86
N ALA A 849 -16.21 22.37 4.92
CA ALA A 849 -15.73 22.85 3.62
C ALA A 849 -16.82 22.85 2.54
N SER A 850 -17.70 21.84 2.55
CA SER A 850 -18.80 21.67 1.59
C SER A 850 -19.86 20.70 2.11
N SER A 851 -20.88 20.40 1.32
CA SER A 851 -21.93 19.41 1.61
C SER A 851 -22.02 18.32 0.52
N PRO A 852 -22.57 17.12 0.80
CA PRO A 852 -22.93 16.18 -0.26
C PRO A 852 -23.88 16.79 -1.31
N CYS A 853 -23.95 16.21 -2.51
CA CYS A 853 -24.86 16.69 -3.55
C CYS A 853 -26.33 16.67 -3.13
N ALA A 854 -27.11 17.62 -3.64
CA ALA A 854 -28.56 17.69 -3.45
C ALA A 854 -29.32 17.48 -4.78
N ALA A 855 -30.56 17.01 -4.69
CA ALA A 855 -31.43 16.77 -5.85
C ALA A 855 -31.82 18.06 -6.59
N ARG A 856 -32.06 17.94 -7.90
CA ARG A 856 -32.32 19.05 -8.83
C ARG A 856 -33.47 18.69 -9.78
N ALA A 857 -34.60 19.39 -9.64
CA ALA A 857 -35.83 19.07 -10.39
C ALA A 857 -35.72 19.24 -11.93
N ASN A 858 -34.90 20.18 -12.41
CA ASN A 858 -34.85 20.58 -13.82
C ASN A 858 -33.59 20.11 -14.56
N LEU A 859 -33.06 18.95 -14.16
CA LEU A 859 -31.87 18.34 -14.77
C LEU A 859 -32.16 16.93 -15.28
N ALA A 860 -32.74 16.08 -14.43
CA ALA A 860 -33.26 14.72 -14.72
C ALA A 860 -32.66 14.05 -15.98
N LEU A 861 -31.38 13.68 -15.91
CA LEU A 861 -30.73 12.90 -16.96
C LEU A 861 -30.94 11.41 -16.73
N THR A 862 -31.02 10.65 -17.82
CA THR A 862 -31.12 9.18 -17.79
C THR A 862 -29.73 8.60 -18.04
N ASN A 863 -29.18 7.85 -17.07
CA ASN A 863 -28.01 7.01 -17.32
C ASN A 863 -28.42 5.80 -18.15
N LEU A 864 -27.80 5.60 -19.31
CA LEU A 864 -28.17 4.51 -20.21
C LEU A 864 -27.75 3.16 -19.63
N THR A 865 -28.74 2.28 -19.49
CA THR A 865 -28.60 0.96 -18.87
C THR A 865 -29.30 -0.14 -19.65
N THR A 866 -29.68 0.09 -20.91
CA THR A 866 -30.60 -0.81 -21.66
C THR A 866 -29.98 -2.17 -22.04
N THR A 867 -28.70 -2.39 -21.78
CA THR A 867 -28.05 -3.70 -21.92
C THR A 867 -28.49 -4.70 -20.86
N ASP A 868 -28.24 -5.99 -21.13
CA ASP A 868 -28.24 -7.05 -20.12
C ASP A 868 -27.42 -6.61 -18.89
N PRO A 869 -27.97 -6.66 -17.66
CA PRO A 869 -27.21 -6.40 -16.42
C PRO A 869 -25.85 -7.09 -16.34
N ALA A 870 -25.73 -8.34 -16.81
CA ALA A 870 -24.46 -9.06 -16.83
C ALA A 870 -23.43 -8.49 -17.83
N GLN A 871 -23.87 -7.57 -18.68
CA GLN A 871 -23.06 -6.84 -19.65
C GLN A 871 -22.91 -5.35 -19.27
N ARG A 872 -23.31 -4.93 -18.06
CA ARG A 872 -23.17 -3.54 -17.60
C ARG A 872 -21.86 -3.32 -16.85
N TYR A 873 -20.75 -3.41 -17.58
CA TYR A 873 -19.43 -3.07 -17.05
C TYR A 873 -18.58 -2.47 -18.14
N SER A 874 -17.74 -1.53 -17.74
CA SER A 874 -16.68 -0.96 -18.56
C SER A 874 -15.30 -1.28 -18.00
N TYR A 875 -15.23 -1.75 -16.75
CA TYR A 875 -13.99 -1.94 -16.03
C TYR A 875 -14.04 -3.20 -15.18
N SER A 876 -12.88 -3.78 -14.86
CA SER A 876 -12.76 -4.90 -13.93
C SER A 876 -11.68 -4.59 -12.91
N TYR A 877 -12.09 -4.28 -11.68
CA TYR A 877 -11.17 -3.98 -10.58
C TYR A 877 -11.21 -5.09 -9.55
N ALA A 878 -10.04 -5.64 -9.24
CA ALA A 878 -9.89 -6.70 -8.24
C ALA A 878 -10.89 -7.87 -8.42
N GLY A 879 -11.12 -8.27 -9.67
CA GLY A 879 -12.03 -9.36 -10.05
C GLY A 879 -13.51 -8.99 -10.11
N ILE A 880 -13.87 -7.76 -9.75
CA ILE A 880 -15.25 -7.29 -9.73
C ILE A 880 -15.50 -6.50 -11.02
N ALA A 881 -16.52 -6.93 -11.76
CA ALA A 881 -17.00 -6.17 -12.91
C ALA A 881 -17.71 -4.89 -12.42
N GLN A 882 -17.29 -3.75 -12.96
CA GLN A 882 -17.70 -2.42 -12.53
C GLN A 882 -18.05 -1.55 -13.73
N ARG A 883 -19.05 -0.68 -13.56
CA ARG A 883 -19.39 0.35 -14.52
C ARG A 883 -18.93 1.70 -14.01
N ILE A 884 -17.91 2.26 -14.67
CA ILE A 884 -17.36 3.57 -14.33
C ILE A 884 -17.35 4.57 -15.50
N ASP A 885 -17.58 4.07 -16.72
CA ASP A 885 -17.83 4.86 -17.92
C ASP A 885 -19.33 4.89 -18.19
N HIS A 886 -19.89 6.11 -18.18
CA HIS A 886 -21.34 6.33 -18.21
C HIS A 886 -21.72 7.22 -19.36
N VAL A 887 -22.92 6.99 -19.89
CA VAL A 887 -23.54 7.84 -20.91
C VAL A 887 -24.89 8.29 -20.36
N LEU A 888 -24.99 9.58 -20.02
CA LEU A 888 -26.22 10.20 -19.57
C LEU A 888 -26.83 11.01 -20.70
N VAL A 889 -28.14 10.87 -20.89
CA VAL A 889 -28.90 11.61 -21.91
C VAL A 889 -30.10 12.32 -21.29
N ASN A 890 -30.47 13.46 -21.86
CA ASN A 890 -31.73 14.10 -21.47
C ASN A 890 -32.94 13.40 -22.12
N SER A 891 -34.15 13.70 -21.63
CA SER A 891 -35.40 13.06 -22.11
C SER A 891 -35.61 13.19 -23.62
N LYS A 892 -35.23 14.33 -24.21
CA LYS A 892 -35.32 14.62 -25.65
C LYS A 892 -34.48 13.65 -26.49
N LEU A 893 -33.26 13.37 -26.04
CA LEU A 893 -32.37 12.45 -26.74
C LEU A 893 -32.64 10.98 -26.38
N ASN A 894 -33.09 10.70 -25.16
CA ASN A 894 -33.45 9.35 -24.71
C ASN A 894 -34.52 8.72 -25.62
N ALA A 895 -35.50 9.51 -26.08
CA ALA A 895 -36.51 9.06 -27.04
C ALA A 895 -35.94 8.63 -28.41
N ARG A 896 -34.69 8.96 -28.71
CA ARG A 896 -33.98 8.60 -29.95
C ARG A 896 -32.99 7.45 -29.76
N VAL A 897 -32.76 6.97 -28.54
CA VAL A 897 -31.85 5.84 -28.30
C VAL A 897 -32.46 4.59 -28.94
N ARG A 898 -31.76 4.06 -29.95
CA ARG A 898 -32.10 2.77 -30.58
C ARG A 898 -31.52 1.62 -29.79
N ASP A 899 -30.27 1.77 -29.36
CA ASP A 899 -29.48 0.72 -28.75
C ASP A 899 -28.31 1.31 -27.94
N PHE A 900 -27.82 0.55 -26.97
CA PHE A 900 -26.67 0.87 -26.14
C PHE A 900 -25.91 -0.43 -25.85
N THR A 901 -24.58 -0.41 -25.94
CA THR A 901 -23.72 -1.58 -25.67
C THR A 901 -22.34 -1.14 -25.17
N TYR A 902 -21.55 -2.08 -24.66
CA TYR A 902 -20.13 -1.89 -24.41
C TYR A 902 -19.31 -2.60 -25.50
N VAL A 903 -18.22 -1.98 -25.94
CA VAL A 903 -17.26 -2.54 -26.88
C VAL A 903 -16.34 -3.51 -26.11
N ARG A 904 -16.45 -4.81 -26.37
CA ARG A 904 -15.73 -5.86 -25.63
C ARG A 904 -14.38 -6.17 -26.23
N ASN A 905 -13.33 -5.52 -25.74
CA ASN A 905 -11.96 -5.79 -26.17
C ASN A 905 -10.88 -5.43 -25.14
N ASN A 906 -11.22 -5.02 -23.91
CA ASN A 906 -10.24 -4.51 -22.95
C ASN A 906 -10.39 -5.10 -21.53
N ALA A 907 -11.52 -4.94 -20.86
CA ALA A 907 -11.63 -5.17 -19.41
C ALA A 907 -11.41 -6.64 -18.98
N ASP A 908 -11.79 -7.59 -19.84
CA ASP A 908 -11.67 -9.03 -19.58
C ASP A 908 -10.36 -9.67 -20.07
N PHE A 909 -9.54 -8.88 -20.74
CA PHE A 909 -8.29 -9.34 -21.33
C PHE A 909 -7.17 -9.22 -20.29
N PRO A 910 -6.41 -10.30 -20.03
CA PRO A 910 -5.33 -10.27 -19.05
C PRO A 910 -4.19 -9.35 -19.47
N GLU A 911 -3.49 -8.83 -18.46
CA GLU A 911 -2.17 -8.27 -18.67
C GLU A 911 -1.16 -9.37 -19.05
N GLY A 912 -0.13 -8.97 -19.79
CA GLY A 912 0.88 -9.86 -20.33
C GLY A 912 1.09 -9.65 -21.84
N PRO A 913 2.06 -10.39 -22.42
CA PRO A 913 2.51 -10.14 -23.77
C PRO A 913 1.50 -10.53 -24.86
N THR A 914 0.53 -11.39 -24.55
CA THR A 914 -0.44 -11.92 -25.53
C THR A 914 -1.33 -10.85 -26.13
N TYR A 915 -1.79 -9.89 -25.33
CA TYR A 915 -2.71 -8.85 -25.79
C TYR A 915 -2.02 -7.50 -25.81
N ARG A 916 -1.63 -6.93 -24.65
CA ARG A 916 -1.10 -5.56 -24.59
C ARG A 916 0.11 -5.36 -25.50
N SER A 917 1.09 -6.24 -25.40
CA SER A 917 2.36 -6.15 -26.15
C SER A 917 2.26 -6.55 -27.63
N ASP A 918 1.14 -7.13 -28.08
CA ASP A 918 0.89 -7.38 -29.50
C ASP A 918 0.15 -6.19 -30.12
N PHE A 919 0.89 -5.37 -30.87
CA PHE A 919 0.37 -4.17 -31.51
C PHE A 919 -0.46 -4.43 -32.78
N ASN A 920 -0.53 -5.67 -33.26
CA ASN A 920 -1.32 -6.04 -34.45
C ASN A 920 -2.74 -6.48 -34.12
N ARG A 921 -3.17 -6.20 -32.89
CA ARG A 921 -4.41 -6.67 -32.30
C ARG A 921 -5.22 -5.49 -31.77
N PRO A 922 -6.56 -5.53 -31.79
CA PRO A 922 -7.39 -4.47 -31.22
C PRO A 922 -7.60 -4.61 -29.71
N GLU A 923 -7.16 -5.70 -29.07
CA GLU A 923 -7.45 -5.97 -27.66
C GLU A 923 -6.44 -5.36 -26.70
N ARG A 924 -6.89 -4.97 -25.50
CA ARG A 924 -6.06 -4.39 -24.45
C ARG A 924 -5.26 -3.17 -24.94
N TYR A 925 -5.96 -2.26 -25.63
CA TYR A 925 -5.43 -0.92 -25.92
C TYR A 925 -5.64 0.04 -24.75
N SER A 926 -6.60 -0.32 -23.91
CA SER A 926 -7.04 0.33 -22.70
C SER A 926 -7.37 -0.76 -21.67
N ASP A 927 -7.57 -0.35 -20.43
CA ASP A 927 -8.20 -1.14 -19.38
C ASP A 927 -9.74 -0.99 -19.32
N HIS A 928 -10.31 -0.12 -20.16
CA HIS A 928 -11.75 0.15 -20.23
C HIS A 928 -12.41 -0.39 -21.51
N ASP A 929 -13.56 -1.04 -21.37
CA ASP A 929 -14.49 -1.31 -22.46
C ASP A 929 -15.36 -0.06 -22.73
N ALA A 930 -15.37 0.42 -23.96
CA ALA A 930 -16.00 1.68 -24.34
C ALA A 930 -17.54 1.57 -24.45
N PRO A 931 -18.35 2.40 -23.75
CA PRO A 931 -19.78 2.48 -24.04
C PRO A 931 -20.07 3.07 -25.43
N ALA A 932 -21.08 2.52 -26.10
CA ALA A 932 -21.52 2.89 -27.44
C ALA A 932 -23.05 3.07 -27.48
N VAL A 933 -23.50 4.20 -28.02
CA VAL A 933 -24.93 4.51 -28.18
C VAL A 933 -25.29 4.71 -29.65
N TYR A 934 -26.39 4.09 -30.07
CA TYR A 934 -26.96 4.24 -31.41
C TYR A 934 -28.20 5.14 -31.31
N LEU A 935 -28.16 6.27 -32.00
CA LEU A 935 -29.25 7.26 -31.99
C LEU A 935 -29.97 7.29 -33.33
N LYS A 936 -31.30 7.20 -33.30
CA LYS A 936 -32.14 7.32 -34.49
C LYS A 936 -32.12 8.75 -35.02
N MET A 937 -31.60 8.90 -36.24
CA MET A 937 -31.67 10.14 -37.00
C MET A 937 -32.87 10.14 -37.96
N PRO A 938 -33.51 11.30 -38.16
CA PRO A 938 -34.54 11.44 -39.17
C PRO A 938 -33.94 11.35 -40.59
N ILE A 939 -34.54 10.54 -41.45
CA ILE A 939 -34.25 10.54 -42.90
C ILE A 939 -35.36 11.32 -43.61
N GLU A 940 -35.24 12.64 -43.65
CA GLU A 940 -36.18 13.50 -44.39
C GLU A 940 -35.93 13.36 -45.89
N VAL A 941 -37.00 13.11 -46.65
CA VAL A 941 -36.97 12.92 -48.11
C VAL A 941 -37.88 13.91 -48.83
N THR A 942 -38.26 14.99 -48.16
CA THR A 942 -39.19 16.03 -48.62
C THR A 942 -38.75 16.67 -49.95
N SER A 943 -37.45 16.92 -50.15
CA SER A 943 -36.91 17.54 -51.37
C SER A 943 -36.91 16.59 -52.57
N ARG A 944 -36.86 15.28 -52.30
CA ARG A 944 -36.78 14.20 -53.30
C ARG A 944 -38.08 13.41 -53.41
N SER A 945 -39.16 13.95 -52.89
CA SER A 945 -40.48 13.39 -53.08
C SER A 945 -41.51 14.49 -53.31
N ARG A 946 -42.71 14.10 -53.73
CA ARG A 946 -43.86 14.99 -53.86
C ARG A 946 -45.11 14.30 -53.35
N VAL A 947 -45.90 14.98 -52.53
CA VAL A 947 -47.26 14.51 -52.18
C VAL A 947 -48.20 14.93 -53.30
N ASN A 948 -48.89 13.98 -53.93
CA ASN A 948 -50.02 14.29 -54.81
C ASN A 948 -51.31 14.06 -54.02
N ALA A 949 -52.10 15.11 -53.83
CA ALA A 949 -53.36 15.05 -53.10
C ALA A 949 -54.54 15.22 -54.07
N SER A 950 -55.61 14.46 -53.86
CA SER A 950 -56.87 14.69 -54.55
C SER A 950 -57.57 15.94 -54.00
N ALA A 951 -58.51 16.50 -54.76
CA ALA A 951 -59.48 17.43 -54.20
C ALA A 951 -60.20 16.79 -53.01
N VAL A 952 -60.46 17.58 -51.96
CA VAL A 952 -61.21 17.12 -50.78
C VAL A 952 -62.69 17.45 -50.96
N ALA A 953 -63.55 16.49 -50.66
CA ALA A 953 -65.01 16.63 -50.76
C ALA A 953 -65.67 16.45 -49.39
N LEU A 954 -66.67 17.28 -49.08
CA LEU A 954 -67.45 17.16 -47.86
C LEU A 954 -68.32 15.89 -47.90
N ASN A 955 -68.05 14.94 -47.01
CA ASN A 955 -68.95 13.85 -46.73
C ASN A 955 -70.04 14.34 -45.77
N ARG A 956 -71.24 14.59 -46.30
CA ARG A 956 -72.39 15.12 -45.54
C ARG A 956 -72.86 14.20 -44.41
N SER A 957 -72.61 12.90 -44.50
CA SER A 957 -73.00 11.95 -43.44
C SER A 957 -72.09 12.00 -42.22
N THR A 958 -70.80 12.32 -42.41
CA THR A 958 -69.80 12.37 -41.32
C THR A 958 -69.40 13.79 -40.93
N GLY A 959 -69.76 14.80 -41.74
CA GLY A 959 -69.33 16.19 -41.56
C GLY A 959 -67.83 16.40 -41.82
N ARG A 960 -67.13 15.41 -42.41
CA ARG A 960 -65.68 15.46 -42.66
C ARG A 960 -65.36 15.67 -44.14
N TYR A 961 -64.20 16.25 -44.42
CA TYR A 961 -63.71 16.45 -45.79
C TYR A 961 -62.75 15.32 -46.15
N ASN A 962 -63.14 14.48 -47.11
CA ASN A 962 -62.41 13.29 -47.51
C ASN A 962 -61.60 13.52 -48.79
N GLY A 963 -60.40 12.97 -48.84
CA GLY A 963 -59.54 12.95 -50.02
C GLY A 963 -58.56 11.77 -49.98
N THR A 964 -57.59 11.76 -50.89
CA THR A 964 -56.51 10.77 -50.93
C THR A 964 -55.18 11.46 -51.16
N ILE A 965 -54.10 10.82 -50.71
CA ILE A 965 -52.72 11.22 -50.99
C ILE A 965 -51.93 10.06 -51.59
N THR A 966 -50.97 10.38 -52.44
CA THR A 966 -49.87 9.48 -52.84
C THR A 966 -48.55 10.21 -52.67
N VAL A 967 -47.44 9.47 -52.65
CA VAL A 967 -46.09 10.04 -52.71
C VAL A 967 -45.41 9.59 -54.00
N THR A 968 -44.90 10.54 -54.78
CA THR A 968 -44.00 10.29 -55.91
C THR A 968 -42.56 10.50 -55.48
N ASN A 969 -41.66 9.60 -55.85
CA ASN A 969 -40.22 9.83 -55.74
C ASN A 969 -39.77 10.74 -56.89
N THR A 970 -39.30 11.94 -56.58
CA THR A 970 -38.79 12.92 -57.55
C THR A 970 -37.27 12.99 -57.56
N GLY A 971 -36.60 12.20 -56.72
CA GLY A 971 -35.14 12.08 -56.69
C GLY A 971 -34.59 11.12 -57.74
N THR A 972 -33.28 10.92 -57.67
CA THR A 972 -32.52 10.04 -58.58
C THR A 972 -32.22 8.66 -57.99
N THR A 973 -32.51 8.45 -56.70
CA THR A 973 -32.31 7.18 -55.98
C THR A 973 -33.62 6.67 -55.42
N THR A 974 -33.75 5.35 -55.26
CA THR A 974 -34.92 4.72 -54.63
C THR A 974 -35.08 5.19 -53.19
N LEU A 975 -36.30 5.58 -52.79
CA LEU A 975 -36.64 5.92 -51.41
C LEU A 975 -36.98 4.65 -50.63
N ALA A 976 -36.33 4.44 -49.48
CA ALA A 976 -36.63 3.32 -48.60
C ALA A 976 -38.00 3.49 -47.91
N GLY A 977 -38.67 2.37 -47.66
CA GLY A 977 -39.99 2.32 -47.05
C GLY A 977 -39.99 1.86 -45.59
N PRO A 978 -41.09 2.12 -44.84
CA PRO A 978 -42.25 2.95 -45.21
C PRO A 978 -41.91 4.46 -45.27
N ILE A 979 -42.79 5.26 -45.89
CA ILE A 979 -42.71 6.73 -45.86
C ILE A 979 -43.78 7.28 -44.92
N TYR A 980 -43.38 8.10 -43.97
CA TYR A 980 -44.26 8.83 -43.06
C TYR A 980 -44.48 10.25 -43.59
N VAL A 981 -45.74 10.61 -43.84
CA VAL A 981 -46.15 11.94 -44.28
C VAL A 981 -46.75 12.68 -43.10
N PHE A 982 -45.99 13.61 -42.53
CA PHE A 982 -46.42 14.46 -41.43
C PHE A 982 -47.13 15.69 -41.96
N PHE A 983 -48.26 16.05 -41.34
CA PHE A 983 -49.08 17.18 -41.73
C PHE A 983 -48.99 18.31 -40.72
N THR A 984 -48.62 19.50 -41.19
CA THR A 984 -48.82 20.74 -40.44
C THR A 984 -50.12 21.38 -40.93
N LEU A 985 -51.15 21.35 -40.08
CA LEU A 985 -52.49 21.81 -40.40
C LEU A 985 -52.67 23.29 -40.03
N SER A 986 -53.43 24.04 -40.83
CA SER A 986 -53.74 25.45 -40.55
C SER A 986 -55.04 25.62 -39.76
N GLY A 987 -55.07 26.57 -38.82
CA GLY A 987 -56.29 26.95 -38.10
C GLY A 987 -56.85 25.82 -37.24
N THR A 988 -58.17 25.63 -37.29
CA THR A 988 -58.91 24.61 -36.51
C THR A 988 -58.99 23.24 -37.20
N VAL A 989 -58.26 23.03 -38.30
CA VAL A 989 -58.30 21.78 -39.08
C VAL A 989 -57.58 20.67 -38.31
N THR A 990 -58.20 19.49 -38.24
CA THR A 990 -57.63 18.28 -37.61
C THR A 990 -57.71 17.08 -38.55
N LEU A 991 -56.83 16.10 -38.34
CA LEU A 991 -56.83 14.78 -39.00
C LEU A 991 -57.08 13.71 -37.93
N PRO A 992 -58.35 13.48 -37.54
CA PRO A 992 -58.67 12.64 -36.37
C PRO A 992 -58.38 11.14 -36.58
N ASP A 993 -58.26 10.69 -37.83
CA ASP A 993 -58.09 9.27 -38.16
C ASP A 993 -56.62 8.82 -38.24
N PHE A 994 -55.68 9.75 -38.03
CA PHE A 994 -54.25 9.46 -38.07
C PHE A 994 -53.60 9.52 -36.69
N PRO A 995 -52.61 8.65 -36.42
CA PRO A 995 -51.78 8.78 -35.24
C PRO A 995 -51.04 10.12 -35.26
N GLN A 996 -50.69 10.61 -34.07
CA GLN A 996 -49.88 11.79 -33.91
C GLN A 996 -48.51 11.43 -33.35
N ALA A 997 -47.48 12.13 -33.80
CA ALA A 997 -46.17 12.15 -33.17
C ALA A 997 -45.72 13.60 -33.03
N ASN A 998 -45.29 13.98 -31.82
CA ASN A 998 -44.97 15.37 -31.45
C ASN A 998 -46.10 16.37 -31.78
N GLY A 999 -47.35 15.97 -31.57
CA GLY A 999 -48.53 16.80 -31.83
C GLY A 999 -48.89 16.99 -33.32
N LEU A 1000 -48.17 16.32 -34.23
CA LEU A 1000 -48.47 16.37 -35.67
C LEU A 1000 -49.07 15.04 -36.14
N PRO A 1001 -50.23 15.06 -36.82
CA PRO A 1001 -50.78 13.85 -37.43
C PRO A 1001 -49.91 13.40 -38.60
N TYR A 1002 -49.77 12.09 -38.77
CA TYR A 1002 -49.00 11.52 -39.87
C TYR A 1002 -49.68 10.31 -40.52
N ALA A 1003 -49.52 10.20 -41.84
CA ALA A 1003 -49.92 9.04 -42.62
C ALA A 1003 -48.72 8.13 -42.90
N THR A 1004 -48.91 6.82 -42.86
CA THR A 1004 -47.89 5.83 -43.25
C THR A 1004 -48.19 5.28 -44.64
N ILE A 1005 -47.24 5.44 -45.55
CA ILE A 1005 -47.28 4.87 -46.90
C ILE A 1005 -46.36 3.66 -46.92
N ASN A 1006 -46.96 2.49 -46.98
CA ASN A 1006 -46.24 1.21 -47.01
C ASN A 1006 -45.69 0.96 -48.42
N ILE A 1007 -44.36 0.98 -48.54
CA ILE A 1007 -43.62 0.70 -49.78
C ILE A 1007 -42.48 -0.30 -49.46
N PRO A 1008 -42.78 -1.57 -49.19
CA PRO A 1008 -41.81 -2.54 -48.69
C PRO A 1008 -40.65 -2.83 -49.67
N ALA A 1009 -40.87 -2.65 -50.97
CA ALA A 1009 -39.83 -2.75 -52.00
C ALA A 1009 -39.05 -1.44 -52.23
N GLY A 1010 -39.35 -0.38 -51.46
CA GLY A 1010 -38.93 0.99 -51.76
C GLY A 1010 -39.72 1.62 -52.91
N LEU A 1011 -39.51 2.91 -53.14
CA LEU A 1011 -40.15 3.69 -54.20
C LEU A 1011 -39.10 4.16 -55.20
N ALA A 1012 -39.07 3.56 -56.38
CA ALA A 1012 -38.07 3.85 -57.42
C ALA A 1012 -38.20 5.29 -57.98
N PRO A 1013 -37.13 5.88 -58.53
CA PRO A 1013 -37.18 7.20 -59.16
C PRO A 1013 -38.34 7.35 -60.16
N GLY A 1014 -39.09 8.44 -60.07
CA GLY A 1014 -40.23 8.75 -60.94
C GLY A 1014 -41.52 7.98 -60.63
N THR A 1015 -41.49 6.98 -59.76
CA THR A 1015 -42.67 6.17 -59.43
C THR A 1015 -43.51 6.77 -58.31
N THR A 1016 -44.80 6.41 -58.26
CA THR A 1016 -45.78 6.90 -57.29
C THR A 1016 -46.34 5.75 -56.44
N SER A 1017 -46.50 5.98 -55.14
CA SER A 1017 -47.04 5.00 -54.20
C SER A 1017 -48.52 4.70 -54.42
N ALA A 1018 -49.01 3.67 -53.73
CA ALA A 1018 -50.45 3.49 -53.53
C ALA A 1018 -51.07 4.68 -52.78
N SER A 1019 -52.36 4.90 -53.00
CA SER A 1019 -53.13 5.98 -52.37
C SER A 1019 -53.49 5.65 -50.92
N VAL A 1020 -53.37 6.65 -50.05
CA VAL A 1020 -53.85 6.62 -48.65
C VAL A 1020 -55.02 7.59 -48.51
N ALA A 1021 -56.13 7.13 -47.94
CA ALA A 1021 -57.28 7.97 -47.68
C ALA A 1021 -57.00 8.95 -46.53
N ILE A 1022 -57.42 10.20 -46.67
CA ILE A 1022 -57.32 11.23 -45.64
C ILE A 1022 -58.71 11.83 -45.36
N SER A 1023 -59.02 12.09 -44.10
CA SER A 1023 -60.29 12.69 -43.68
C SER A 1023 -60.04 13.80 -42.67
N PHE A 1024 -60.36 15.03 -43.06
CA PHE A 1024 -60.20 16.20 -42.20
C PHE A 1024 -61.48 16.52 -41.45
N ALA A 1025 -61.37 16.86 -40.18
CA ALA A 1025 -62.40 17.54 -39.42
C ALA A 1025 -62.05 19.03 -39.30
N ASN A 1026 -62.98 19.91 -39.70
CA ASN A 1026 -62.82 21.35 -39.58
C ASN A 1026 -64.14 21.98 -39.09
N PRO A 1027 -64.21 22.51 -37.86
CA PRO A 1027 -65.46 23.06 -37.32
C PRO A 1027 -65.91 24.37 -37.97
N THR A 1028 -65.03 25.04 -38.74
CA THR A 1028 -65.30 26.37 -39.32
C THR A 1028 -65.63 26.35 -40.82
N ASN A 1029 -65.63 25.18 -41.48
CA ASN A 1029 -65.80 25.01 -42.93
C ASN A 1029 -64.85 25.87 -43.81
N ALA A 1030 -63.71 26.30 -43.25
CA ALA A 1030 -62.68 27.05 -43.99
C ALA A 1030 -61.93 26.17 -45.02
N ARG A 1031 -61.25 26.82 -45.97
CA ARG A 1031 -60.37 26.17 -46.97
C ARG A 1031 -59.30 25.34 -46.26
N ILE A 1032 -59.28 24.03 -46.50
CA ILE A 1032 -58.29 23.12 -45.92
C ILE A 1032 -56.92 23.41 -46.55
N SER A 1033 -55.99 23.87 -45.72
CA SER A 1033 -54.60 24.12 -46.11
C SER A 1033 -53.67 23.38 -45.16
N TYR A 1034 -52.63 22.78 -45.70
CA TYR A 1034 -51.61 22.06 -44.94
C TYR A 1034 -50.29 22.06 -45.69
N THR A 1035 -49.20 21.87 -44.95
CA THR A 1035 -47.89 21.53 -45.52
C THR A 1035 -47.49 20.13 -45.06
N THR A 1036 -46.58 19.49 -45.80
CA THR A 1036 -46.16 18.11 -45.47
C THR A 1036 -44.65 17.97 -45.42
N LYS A 1037 -44.18 17.25 -44.40
CA LYS A 1037 -42.83 16.68 -44.34
C LYS A 1037 -42.88 15.17 -44.53
N ARG A 1038 -41.85 14.62 -45.18
CA ARG A 1038 -41.81 13.21 -45.54
C ARG A 1038 -40.54 12.58 -44.99
N TYR A 1039 -40.69 11.50 -44.22
CA TYR A 1039 -39.58 10.76 -43.63
C TYR A 1039 -39.59 9.32 -44.12
N ALA A 1040 -38.43 8.82 -44.55
CA ALA A 1040 -38.22 7.42 -44.90
C ALA A 1040 -37.73 6.64 -43.68
N VAL A 1041 -38.05 5.34 -43.64
CA VAL A 1041 -37.74 4.36 -42.57
C VAL A 1041 -38.32 4.73 -41.18
N ASN A 1042 -38.38 3.76 -40.26
CA ASN A 1042 -39.07 3.92 -38.96
C ASN A 1042 -38.63 5.20 -38.22
N PHE A 1043 -39.56 6.15 -38.10
CA PHE A 1043 -39.43 7.40 -37.36
C PHE A 1043 -39.63 7.19 -35.86
#